data_AF-A0A9D8AUG1-F1
#
_entry.id   AF-A0A9D8AUG1-F1
#
_cell.length_a   1.000
_cell.length_b   1.000
_cell.length_c   1.000
_cell.angle_alpha   90.00
_cell.angle_beta   90.00
_cell.angle_gamma   90.00
#
_symmetry.space_group_name_H-M   'P 1'
#
loop_
_entity.id
_entity.type
_entity.pdbx_description
1 polymer ?
#
loop_
_entity_poly.entity_id
_entity_poly.type
_entity_poly.pdbx_seq_one_letter_code
_entity_poly.pdbx_strand_id
1 'polypeptide(L)'
;MPILSRLDRTIALLAIVAVGLLARVTAPTASGPPGGSEWSQQAGSPVHDASLRAKVTLSGGIIRESSPAAADFDGDGDQEIVVGGQDGMLYVIAYDGASWGVAWARQTALELNAAGAPAGCGNEQTEIRASPAVADLDNDGHLEIVVSTGGDLYSGRNGGVLVYRYSSGRDLDLSFSPAPGWPQPRTDEVGGSAGGGLPNGCWDPIWSTTALGDLDGDGDLEVVVEGLDRRIHAWHHDGARVGGWPIYRYDDAGNEVGDCLLRGGWSSPALGDLDGDGLPEVVVGTGSPPWNCPGNWKQIDYRYATVWAINGDSSNVPGWPVTTYNDVASSPALGDIDGDGQLEVVSGSGRTVEGGDGRWVYAWEGDGRPVTGWPKQTAGDMHAPPALGDIDSDGDLEVVIGCGRPGGTCTRLYAWHGNGNLVSGFPLQPPTNDPWVPTYSPIPESPVLADLDGNGSIEILVTHYGSRGIATVRRDGSGWVPDSDPSLRTDFFLFGSPLVDDLDNDGLLEMAIGGGNEGGGSGLGALYIWELTGSADSERPWPMFHHNAGRTGQSPRPPELSFPAEIRLYHTHGSGDTESTTRAIQNKGDGSFTWDIQHAIARLEAIPSGGVVVDTSPVELEIRTTGLVTGWHSLGAMTVSALVDGQHVRGSPATSQVYLYVGDPTRVYLPVCYESE
;
A
#
# COMPACT_ATOMS: atom_id res chain seq x y z
N MET A 1 -14.77 -51.18 41.50
CA MET A 1 -13.54 -51.88 41.89
C MET A 1 -12.42 -51.43 40.97
N PRO A 2 -11.37 -50.81 41.52
CA PRO A 2 -10.22 -50.22 40.80
C PRO A 2 -8.98 -51.13 40.85
N ILE A 3 -7.89 -50.74 40.16
CA ILE A 3 -6.44 -50.86 40.49
C ILE A 3 -5.70 -50.25 39.26
N LEU A 4 -5.12 -49.04 39.26
CA LEU A 4 -3.92 -48.44 39.92
C LEU A 4 -2.53 -48.87 39.39
N SER A 5 -1.75 -47.83 39.05
CA SER A 5 -0.27 -47.66 39.12
C SER A 5 0.56 -48.12 37.89
N ARG A 6 1.65 -47.45 37.44
CA ARG A 6 2.59 -46.49 38.07
C ARG A 6 3.18 -45.47 37.07
N LEU A 7 3.58 -44.31 37.61
CA LEU A 7 4.62 -43.40 37.09
C LEU A 7 6.02 -44.06 37.13
N ASP A 8 6.93 -43.68 36.22
CA ASP A 8 8.17 -42.99 36.60
C ASP A 8 8.93 -42.36 35.41
N ARG A 9 9.47 -41.15 35.65
CA ARG A 9 10.46 -40.42 34.83
C ARG A 9 11.87 -40.90 35.18
N THR A 10 12.87 -40.71 34.29
CA THR A 10 14.13 -39.94 34.51
C THR A 10 15.24 -40.29 33.49
N ILE A 11 15.64 -39.26 32.72
CA ILE A 11 16.97 -38.80 32.23
C ILE A 11 18.21 -39.72 32.39
N ALA A 12 19.02 -39.85 31.32
CA ALA A 12 20.50 -39.78 31.38
C ALA A 12 21.19 -39.57 30.01
N LEU A 13 22.11 -38.59 30.02
CA LEU A 13 23.18 -38.21 29.09
C LEU A 13 24.09 -39.38 28.63
N LEU A 14 24.67 -39.31 27.42
CA LEU A 14 26.01 -39.88 27.21
C LEU A 14 26.81 -39.22 26.07
N ALA A 15 28.10 -39.10 26.35
CA ALA A 15 29.10 -38.22 25.75
C ALA A 15 29.76 -38.76 24.47
N ILE A 16 30.29 -37.82 23.67
CA ILE A 16 31.19 -38.03 22.54
C ILE A 16 32.58 -38.45 23.05
N VAL A 17 33.10 -39.57 22.53
CA VAL A 17 34.49 -40.01 22.72
C VAL A 17 35.27 -39.74 21.44
N ALA A 18 36.37 -39.00 21.57
CA ALA A 18 37.38 -38.83 20.52
C ALA A 18 38.32 -40.05 20.46
N VAL A 19 38.61 -40.54 19.26
CA VAL A 19 39.79 -41.34 18.94
C VAL A 19 40.35 -40.87 17.61
N GLY A 20 41.57 -40.35 17.63
CA GLY A 20 42.35 -40.09 16.42
C GLY A 20 43.17 -41.31 16.02
N LEU A 21 43.33 -41.52 14.71
CA LEU A 21 44.52 -42.17 14.17
C LEU A 21 44.82 -41.67 12.75
N LEU A 22 46.09 -41.31 12.54
CA LEU A 22 46.69 -40.79 11.32
C LEU A 22 46.78 -41.84 10.20
N ALA A 23 46.58 -41.40 8.96
CA ALA A 23 47.33 -41.91 7.80
C ALA A 23 47.53 -40.79 6.77
N ARG A 24 48.80 -40.47 6.49
CA ARG A 24 49.27 -39.51 5.48
C ARG A 24 49.19 -40.14 4.09
N VAL A 25 48.70 -39.39 3.11
CA VAL A 25 49.10 -39.52 1.70
C VAL A 25 49.38 -38.12 1.14
N THR A 26 50.46 -38.04 0.38
CA THR A 26 51.25 -36.89 -0.06
C THR A 26 50.58 -35.99 -1.09
N ALA A 27 50.75 -34.67 -0.92
CA ALA A 27 50.48 -33.63 -1.93
C ALA A 27 51.71 -33.41 -2.84
N PRO A 28 51.52 -33.02 -4.13
CA PRO A 28 52.52 -32.26 -4.86
C PRO A 28 52.38 -30.75 -4.58
N THR A 29 53.54 -30.12 -4.60
CA THR A 29 53.87 -28.77 -4.18
C THR A 29 53.33 -27.67 -5.09
N ALA A 30 52.77 -26.61 -4.49
CA ALA A 30 52.79 -25.26 -5.06
C ALA A 30 53.37 -24.30 -3.99
N SER A 31 54.38 -23.56 -4.40
CA SER A 31 55.23 -22.67 -3.60
C SER A 31 54.49 -21.45 -3.07
N GLY A 32 54.76 -21.10 -1.81
CA GLY A 32 54.42 -19.80 -1.20
C GLY A 32 55.23 -18.62 -1.78
N PRO A 33 54.94 -17.39 -1.31
CA PRO A 33 54.88 -16.19 -2.14
C PRO A 33 56.16 -15.34 -2.10
N PRO A 34 56.30 -14.39 -3.03
CA PRO A 34 56.90 -13.11 -2.73
C PRO A 34 55.86 -11.99 -2.75
N GLY A 35 55.78 -11.30 -1.61
CA GLY A 35 55.55 -9.87 -1.42
C GLY A 35 54.72 -9.05 -2.41
N GLY A 36 53.69 -8.42 -1.85
CA GLY A 36 53.45 -6.98 -2.03
C GLY A 36 53.16 -6.51 -3.45
N SER A 37 51.89 -6.59 -3.83
CA SER A 37 51.27 -5.52 -4.60
C SER A 37 50.00 -5.14 -3.86
N GLU A 38 49.96 -3.88 -3.44
CA GLU A 38 48.78 -3.17 -2.99
C GLU A 38 47.58 -3.60 -3.85
N TRP A 39 46.54 -4.11 -3.20
CA TRP A 39 45.22 -4.12 -3.82
C TRP A 39 44.83 -2.66 -3.96
N SER A 40 45.11 -2.12 -5.15
CA SER A 40 44.67 -0.82 -5.57
C SER A 40 43.16 -0.75 -5.42
N GLN A 41 42.72 0.12 -4.50
CA GLN A 41 41.41 0.76 -4.54
C GLN A 41 41.20 1.32 -5.95
N GLN A 42 40.50 0.60 -6.82
CA GLN A 42 39.89 1.15 -8.03
C GLN A 42 38.91 0.16 -8.68
N ALA A 43 37.84 -0.10 -7.94
CA ALA A 43 36.47 -0.11 -8.45
C ALA A 43 35.67 0.47 -7.27
N GLY A 44 34.91 1.56 -7.49
CA GLY A 44 34.23 2.28 -6.41
C GLY A 44 33.49 1.32 -5.50
N SER A 45 33.79 1.38 -4.20
CA SER A 45 33.08 0.61 -3.18
C SER A 45 31.60 1.00 -3.25
N PRO A 46 30.66 0.06 -3.40
CA PRO A 46 29.24 0.38 -3.30
C PRO A 46 28.91 0.50 -1.82
N VAL A 47 28.79 1.71 -1.32
CA VAL A 47 28.22 1.95 0.00
C VAL A 47 27.19 3.03 -0.26
N HIS A 48 25.92 2.65 -0.34
CA HIS A 48 24.89 3.54 0.16
C HIS A 48 25.33 3.78 1.62
N ASP A 49 25.74 4.99 2.00
CA ASP A 49 26.16 5.26 3.39
C ASP A 49 24.90 5.33 4.25
N ALA A 50 24.23 4.17 4.38
CA ALA A 50 23.02 4.08 5.16
C ALA A 50 23.40 4.06 6.64
N SER A 51 22.76 4.91 7.43
CA SER A 51 23.01 5.01 8.85
C SER A 51 21.73 4.71 9.61
N LEU A 52 21.76 3.70 10.48
CA LEU A 52 20.61 3.42 11.34
C LEU A 52 20.42 4.59 12.32
N ARG A 53 19.41 5.42 12.07
CA ARG A 53 19.08 6.59 12.88
C ARG A 53 18.31 6.21 14.11
N ALA A 54 17.34 5.31 13.97
CA ALA A 54 16.47 4.92 15.07
C ALA A 54 16.06 3.46 15.04
N LYS A 55 15.93 2.89 16.24
CA LYS A 55 15.14 1.69 16.50
C LYS A 55 14.07 2.06 17.53
N VAL A 56 12.86 2.34 17.07
CA VAL A 56 11.73 2.65 17.93
C VAL A 56 11.14 1.34 18.42
N THR A 57 11.34 1.03 19.70
CA THR A 57 10.77 -0.18 20.31
C THR A 57 9.31 0.08 20.63
N LEU A 58 8.43 -0.77 20.12
CA LEU A 58 6.99 -0.62 20.27
C LEU A 58 6.51 -1.29 21.55
N SER A 59 5.40 -0.80 22.09
CA SER A 59 4.80 -1.34 23.33
C SER A 59 4.18 -2.73 23.14
N GLY A 60 4.04 -3.17 21.89
CA GLY A 60 3.21 -4.28 21.48
C GLY A 60 3.92 -5.35 20.65
N GLY A 61 3.10 -6.07 19.91
CA GLY A 61 3.42 -7.26 19.14
C GLY A 61 4.36 -7.00 17.96
N ILE A 62 4.85 -8.09 17.38
CA ILE A 62 5.66 -8.10 16.16
C ILE A 62 4.92 -7.34 15.05
N ILE A 63 5.66 -6.52 14.29
CA ILE A 63 5.17 -5.99 13.03
C ILE A 63 5.35 -7.09 11.98
N ARG A 64 4.25 -7.61 11.46
CA ARG A 64 4.22 -8.75 10.54
C ARG A 64 3.30 -8.44 9.38
N GLU A 65 3.81 -8.44 8.15
CA GLU A 65 3.09 -8.22 6.89
C GLU A 65 2.52 -6.77 6.74
N SER A 66 2.36 -6.04 7.84
CA SER A 66 2.03 -4.61 7.87
C SER A 66 3.26 -3.78 7.51
N SER A 67 3.41 -3.49 6.22
CA SER A 67 4.43 -2.55 5.73
C SER A 67 4.05 -1.12 6.15
N PRO A 68 5.00 -0.26 6.56
CA PRO A 68 4.69 1.09 7.01
C PRO A 68 4.10 1.97 5.90
N ALA A 69 3.35 2.99 6.31
CA ALA A 69 2.89 4.12 5.50
C ALA A 69 3.39 5.42 6.14
N ALA A 70 3.56 6.49 5.38
CA ALA A 70 3.86 7.80 5.97
C ALA A 70 3.08 8.94 5.33
N ALA A 71 2.90 10.01 6.10
CA ALA A 71 2.34 11.28 5.68
C ALA A 71 2.63 12.36 6.74
N ASP A 72 2.66 13.62 6.31
CA ASP A 72 2.73 14.78 7.20
C ASP A 72 1.32 15.10 7.75
N PHE A 73 1.03 14.71 9.00
CA PHE A 73 -0.29 14.94 9.59
C PHE A 73 -0.45 16.35 10.17
N ASP A 74 0.63 16.95 10.68
CA ASP A 74 0.57 18.22 11.42
C ASP A 74 1.01 19.45 10.60
N GLY A 75 1.42 19.21 9.35
CA GLY A 75 1.75 20.23 8.35
C GLY A 75 3.11 20.87 8.59
N ASP A 76 4.04 20.19 9.26
CA ASP A 76 5.34 20.75 9.61
C ASP A 76 6.48 20.39 8.65
N GLY A 77 6.18 19.52 7.68
CA GLY A 77 7.05 19.09 6.61
C GLY A 77 7.73 17.76 6.88
N ASP A 78 7.83 17.31 8.13
CA ASP A 78 8.32 15.98 8.48
C ASP A 78 7.18 14.97 8.31
N GLN A 79 7.46 13.74 7.88
CA GLN A 79 6.42 12.72 7.74
C GLN A 79 6.34 11.83 8.98
N GLU A 80 5.12 11.57 9.45
CA GLU A 80 4.89 10.52 10.44
C GLU A 80 4.70 9.16 9.80
N ILE A 81 5.22 8.14 10.47
CA ILE A 81 5.13 6.75 10.04
C ILE A 81 3.99 6.05 10.79
N VAL A 82 3.06 5.47 10.04
CA VAL A 82 1.97 4.63 10.53
C VAL A 82 2.31 3.16 10.34
N VAL A 83 2.14 2.33 11.37
CA VAL A 83 2.41 0.89 11.30
C VAL A 83 1.54 0.08 12.28
N GLY A 84 1.14 -1.13 11.87
CA GLY A 84 0.28 -2.02 12.65
C GLY A 84 1.00 -3.25 13.22
N GLY A 85 0.74 -3.55 14.49
CA GLY A 85 1.23 -4.74 15.18
C GLY A 85 0.26 -5.93 15.13
N GLN A 86 0.81 -7.14 15.16
CA GLN A 86 0.03 -8.39 15.20
C GLN A 86 -0.82 -8.55 16.49
N ASP A 87 -0.63 -7.69 17.49
CA ASP A 87 -1.46 -7.60 18.69
C ASP A 87 -2.63 -6.60 18.57
N GLY A 88 -2.85 -6.03 17.38
CA GLY A 88 -3.94 -5.09 17.10
C GLY A 88 -3.62 -3.65 17.50
N MET A 89 -2.38 -3.37 17.89
CA MET A 89 -1.91 -2.01 18.16
C MET A 89 -1.56 -1.29 16.86
N LEU A 90 -2.20 -0.16 16.62
CA LEU A 90 -1.82 0.80 15.59
C LEU A 90 -0.90 1.85 16.22
N TYR A 91 0.19 2.18 15.54
CA TYR A 91 1.18 3.16 15.99
C TYR A 91 1.35 4.28 14.97
N VAL A 92 1.56 5.49 15.46
CA VAL A 92 2.07 6.64 14.70
C VAL A 92 3.40 7.04 15.35
N ILE A 93 4.45 7.06 14.55
CA ILE A 93 5.82 7.40 14.95
C ILE A 93 6.17 8.72 14.27
N ALA A 94 6.63 9.70 15.05
CA ALA A 94 6.98 11.03 14.56
C ALA A 94 8.45 11.34 14.86
N TYR A 95 8.99 12.32 14.14
CA TYR A 95 10.27 12.96 14.42
C TYR A 95 10.04 14.29 15.15
N ASP A 96 10.89 14.64 16.11
CA ASP A 96 10.78 15.91 16.87
C ASP A 96 11.89 16.91 16.53
N GLY A 97 12.52 16.76 15.37
CA GLY A 97 13.73 17.50 14.98
C GLY A 97 15.01 17.01 15.66
N ALA A 98 14.94 15.97 16.51
CA ALA A 98 16.11 15.38 17.16
C ALA A 98 16.06 13.85 17.28
N SER A 99 14.86 13.27 17.40
CA SER A 99 14.67 11.85 17.66
C SER A 99 13.31 11.34 17.19
N TRP A 100 13.29 10.06 16.82
CA TRP A 100 12.08 9.33 16.45
C TRP A 100 11.41 8.71 17.69
N GLY A 101 10.09 8.85 17.81
CA GLY A 101 9.32 8.33 18.94
C GLY A 101 7.86 8.03 18.62
N VAL A 102 7.20 7.25 19.46
CA VAL A 102 5.76 6.96 19.32
C VAL A 102 4.97 8.20 19.74
N ALA A 103 4.36 8.88 18.77
CA ALA A 103 3.51 10.05 18.98
C ALA A 103 2.09 9.64 19.40
N TRP A 104 1.59 8.55 18.83
CA TRP A 104 0.27 8.02 19.15
C TRP A 104 0.22 6.50 19.02
N ALA A 105 -0.61 5.85 19.84
CA ALA A 105 -0.86 4.42 19.75
C ALA A 105 -2.27 4.05 20.19
N ARG A 106 -2.90 3.09 19.50
CA ARG A 106 -4.27 2.67 19.78
C ARG A 106 -4.48 1.17 19.59
N GLN A 107 -5.19 0.57 20.55
CA GLN A 107 -5.66 -0.81 20.44
C GLN A 107 -6.99 -0.83 19.68
N THR A 108 -6.96 -1.27 18.42
CA THR A 108 -8.11 -1.28 17.50
C THR A 108 -9.26 -2.18 17.96
N ALA A 109 -8.97 -3.21 18.78
CA ALA A 109 -10.00 -4.04 19.39
C ALA A 109 -10.95 -3.25 20.30
N LEU A 110 -10.53 -2.09 20.84
CA LEU A 110 -11.38 -1.27 21.69
C LEU A 110 -12.59 -0.72 20.92
N GLU A 111 -12.35 -0.13 19.76
CA GLU A 111 -13.41 0.39 18.88
C GLU A 111 -14.29 -0.73 18.33
N LEU A 112 -13.70 -1.83 17.86
CA LEU A 112 -14.46 -2.97 17.34
C LEU A 112 -15.39 -3.56 18.42
N ASN A 113 -14.90 -3.71 19.65
CA ASN A 113 -15.71 -4.21 20.75
C ASN A 113 -16.82 -3.24 21.13
N ALA A 114 -16.53 -1.93 21.13
CA ALA A 114 -17.54 -0.90 21.37
C ALA A 114 -18.64 -0.90 20.30
N ALA A 115 -18.32 -1.33 19.07
CA ALA A 115 -19.28 -1.52 17.98
C ALA A 115 -20.15 -2.80 18.11
N GLY A 116 -20.04 -3.55 19.21
CA GLY A 116 -20.92 -4.70 19.50
C GLY A 116 -20.36 -6.05 19.05
N ALA A 117 -19.04 -6.23 19.16
CA ALA A 117 -18.37 -7.48 18.81
C ALA A 117 -19.00 -8.74 19.46
N PRO A 118 -19.14 -9.87 18.74
CA PRO A 118 -19.73 -11.09 19.26
C PRO A 118 -19.01 -11.65 20.51
N ALA A 119 -19.80 -12.17 21.44
CA ALA A 119 -19.30 -12.78 22.67
C ALA A 119 -18.71 -14.18 22.41
N GLY A 120 -17.58 -14.50 23.06
CA GLY A 120 -16.90 -15.79 22.90
C GLY A 120 -15.80 -15.80 21.85
N CYS A 121 -15.59 -14.67 21.16
CA CYS A 121 -14.45 -14.40 20.29
C CYS A 121 -13.28 -13.85 21.11
N GLY A 122 -12.05 -14.00 20.60
CA GLY A 122 -10.84 -13.41 21.17
C GLY A 122 -10.88 -11.90 21.03
N ASN A 123 -11.69 -11.24 21.85
CA ASN A 123 -12.03 -9.82 21.73
C ASN A 123 -11.05 -8.91 22.51
N GLU A 124 -10.23 -9.45 23.40
CA GLU A 124 -9.25 -8.65 24.15
C GLU A 124 -8.12 -8.08 23.25
N GLN A 125 -7.84 -8.71 22.11
CA GLN A 125 -6.87 -8.27 21.10
C GLN A 125 -7.30 -8.70 19.69
N THR A 126 -7.11 -7.85 18.68
CA THR A 126 -7.21 -8.21 17.25
C THR A 126 -5.81 -8.39 16.65
N GLU A 127 -5.65 -8.57 15.34
CA GLU A 127 -4.35 -8.50 14.65
C GLU A 127 -4.44 -7.48 13.53
N ILE A 128 -3.40 -6.66 13.37
CA ILE A 128 -3.17 -5.87 12.17
C ILE A 128 -2.03 -6.56 11.41
N ARG A 129 -2.36 -7.09 10.22
CA ARG A 129 -1.38 -7.63 9.25
C ARG A 129 -1.42 -6.90 7.92
N ALA A 130 -2.48 -6.16 7.67
CA ALA A 130 -2.53 -5.21 6.60
C ALA A 130 -1.61 -4.01 6.89
N SER A 131 -1.02 -3.45 5.85
CA SER A 131 -0.45 -2.11 5.90
C SER A 131 -1.57 -1.10 6.21
N PRO A 132 -1.27 0.03 6.85
CA PRO A 132 -2.18 1.16 6.88
C PRO A 132 -2.22 1.86 5.51
N ALA A 133 -3.29 2.61 5.25
CA ALA A 133 -3.35 3.60 4.18
C ALA A 133 -3.64 4.98 4.81
N VAL A 134 -3.09 6.04 4.23
CA VAL A 134 -3.26 7.42 4.72
C VAL A 134 -3.68 8.30 3.57
N ALA A 135 -4.75 9.07 3.76
CA ALA A 135 -5.22 10.10 2.83
C ALA A 135 -6.21 11.04 3.53
N ASP A 136 -6.44 12.21 2.96
CA ASP A 136 -7.59 13.07 3.27
C ASP A 136 -8.82 12.48 2.55
N LEU A 137 -9.67 11.78 3.29
CA LEU A 137 -10.81 11.03 2.74
C LEU A 137 -11.99 11.93 2.38
N ASP A 138 -12.17 13.06 3.05
CA ASP A 138 -13.31 13.97 2.84
C ASP A 138 -12.93 15.37 2.37
N ASN A 139 -11.68 15.49 1.88
CA ASN A 139 -11.10 16.69 1.32
C ASN A 139 -11.22 17.90 2.26
N ASP A 140 -11.17 17.65 3.57
CA ASP A 140 -11.32 18.67 4.62
C ASP A 140 -9.98 19.28 5.07
N GLY A 141 -8.88 18.74 4.53
CA GLY A 141 -7.51 19.12 4.82
C GLY A 141 -6.88 18.37 6.01
N HIS A 142 -7.59 17.43 6.64
CA HIS A 142 -7.06 16.55 7.68
C HIS A 142 -6.90 15.14 7.13
N LEU A 143 -5.76 14.52 7.40
CA LEU A 143 -5.52 13.16 6.97
C LEU A 143 -6.20 12.15 7.90
N GLU A 144 -6.71 11.08 7.31
CA GLU A 144 -7.18 9.89 7.99
C GLU A 144 -6.23 8.72 7.81
N ILE A 145 -6.13 7.90 8.87
CA ILE A 145 -5.52 6.58 8.84
C ILE A 145 -6.61 5.53 8.65
N VAL A 146 -6.50 4.71 7.63
CA VAL A 146 -7.35 3.55 7.37
C VAL A 146 -6.57 2.27 7.67
N VAL A 147 -7.18 1.36 8.45
CA VAL A 147 -6.56 0.06 8.79
C VAL A 147 -7.58 -1.06 8.82
N SER A 148 -7.20 -2.22 8.28
CA SER A 148 -7.96 -3.47 8.37
C SER A 148 -7.40 -4.41 9.44
N THR A 149 -8.29 -5.17 10.08
CA THR A 149 -7.99 -6.00 11.25
C THR A 149 -8.66 -7.37 11.21
N GLY A 150 -8.18 -8.28 12.06
CA GLY A 150 -8.83 -9.57 12.37
C GLY A 150 -7.88 -10.78 12.33
N GLY A 151 -6.74 -10.64 11.66
CA GLY A 151 -5.72 -11.70 11.55
C GLY A 151 -6.17 -12.91 10.72
N ASP A 152 -5.69 -14.10 11.08
CA ASP A 152 -6.05 -15.35 10.40
C ASP A 152 -7.52 -15.77 10.61
N LEU A 153 -8.10 -16.46 9.62
CA LEU A 153 -9.45 -17.09 9.68
C LEU A 153 -9.70 -17.96 10.93
N TYR A 154 -8.64 -18.51 11.51
CA TYR A 154 -8.70 -19.43 12.65
C TYR A 154 -8.36 -18.78 13.99
N SER A 155 -8.05 -17.48 14.00
CA SER A 155 -7.70 -16.73 15.21
C SER A 155 -8.89 -16.62 16.19
N GLY A 156 -10.12 -16.64 15.65
CA GLY A 156 -11.34 -16.36 16.40
C GLY A 156 -11.40 -14.91 16.92
N ARG A 157 -10.58 -14.01 16.35
CA ARG A 157 -10.57 -12.58 16.65
C ARG A 157 -11.50 -11.86 15.68
N ASN A 158 -12.11 -10.78 16.15
CA ASN A 158 -13.04 -10.02 15.34
C ASN A 158 -12.28 -9.10 14.36
N GLY A 159 -12.69 -9.16 13.10
CA GLY A 159 -12.19 -8.29 12.05
C GLY A 159 -13.11 -7.12 11.69
N GLY A 160 -12.53 -6.16 10.99
CA GLY A 160 -13.20 -4.95 10.55
C GLY A 160 -12.22 -3.93 9.99
N VAL A 161 -12.79 -2.87 9.43
CA VAL A 161 -12.04 -1.70 8.98
C VAL A 161 -12.26 -0.56 9.97
N LEU A 162 -11.19 0.15 10.31
CA LEU A 162 -11.22 1.31 11.18
C LEU A 162 -10.62 2.50 10.44
N VAL A 163 -11.17 3.68 10.73
CA VAL A 163 -10.66 4.96 10.24
C VAL A 163 -10.46 5.90 11.42
N TYR A 164 -9.28 6.50 11.50
CA TYR A 164 -8.91 7.47 12.54
C TYR A 164 -8.52 8.80 11.87
N ARG A 165 -9.25 9.86 12.21
CA ARG A 165 -8.98 11.23 11.76
C ARG A 165 -7.95 11.89 12.67
N TYR A 166 -6.94 12.52 12.05
CA TYR A 166 -6.07 13.45 12.74
C TYR A 166 -6.87 14.64 13.25
N SER A 167 -6.65 15.04 14.50
CA SER A 167 -7.44 16.09 15.15
C SER A 167 -6.63 17.30 15.58
N SER A 168 -5.44 17.08 16.11
CA SER A 168 -4.52 18.12 16.60
C SER A 168 -3.25 17.48 17.13
N GLY A 169 -2.28 18.33 17.47
CA GLY A 169 -1.02 17.91 18.07
C GLY A 169 0.14 18.35 17.19
N ARG A 170 1.35 18.11 17.68
CA ARG A 170 2.55 18.24 16.87
C ARG A 170 3.63 17.29 17.38
N ASP A 171 4.57 16.90 16.52
CA ASP A 171 5.74 16.12 16.88
C ASP A 171 5.31 14.81 17.62
N LEU A 172 5.81 14.59 18.85
CA LEU A 172 5.51 13.40 19.67
C LEU A 172 4.19 13.46 20.45
N ASP A 173 3.31 14.44 20.24
CA ASP A 173 2.02 14.59 20.94
C ASP A 173 0.84 14.75 19.97
N LEU A 174 0.76 13.84 18.99
CA LEU A 174 -0.34 13.80 18.03
C LEU A 174 -1.60 13.15 18.60
N SER A 175 -2.75 13.63 18.14
CA SER A 175 -4.06 13.17 18.59
C SER A 175 -4.94 12.75 17.42
N PHE A 176 -5.41 11.51 17.49
CA PHE A 176 -6.33 10.92 16.52
C PHE A 176 -7.60 10.44 17.22
N SER A 177 -8.72 10.50 16.50
CA SER A 177 -10.01 10.00 16.96
C SER A 177 -10.72 9.19 15.88
N PRO A 178 -11.56 8.19 16.23
CA PRO A 178 -12.32 7.46 15.23
C PRO A 178 -13.17 8.41 14.38
N ALA A 179 -13.09 8.26 13.05
CA ALA A 179 -13.88 9.05 12.14
C ALA A 179 -15.39 8.73 12.28
N PRO A 180 -16.30 9.69 12.01
CA PRO A 180 -17.73 9.44 12.02
C PRO A 180 -18.12 8.25 11.13
N GLY A 181 -18.99 7.36 11.64
CA GLY A 181 -19.44 6.16 10.90
C GLY A 181 -18.50 4.96 10.93
N TRP A 182 -17.36 5.07 11.62
CA TRP A 182 -16.39 3.98 11.82
C TRP A 182 -16.40 3.49 13.28
N PRO A 183 -16.06 2.20 13.53
CA PRO A 183 -15.56 1.20 12.59
C PRO A 183 -16.66 0.51 11.76
N GLN A 184 -16.25 -0.16 10.68
CA GLN A 184 -17.09 -1.05 9.87
C GLN A 184 -16.76 -2.52 10.22
N PRO A 185 -17.48 -3.15 11.17
CA PRO A 185 -17.27 -4.54 11.52
C PRO A 185 -17.75 -5.48 10.42
N ARG A 186 -17.08 -6.62 10.24
CA ARG A 186 -17.45 -7.58 9.20
C ARG A 186 -18.45 -8.62 9.67
N THR A 187 -19.30 -9.05 8.75
CA THR A 187 -20.34 -10.02 9.06
C THR A 187 -19.80 -11.44 8.93
N ASP A 188 -20.09 -12.29 9.92
CA ASP A 188 -19.83 -13.74 9.92
C ASP A 188 -20.82 -14.44 8.98
N GLU A 189 -20.74 -14.12 7.69
CA GLU A 189 -21.71 -14.59 6.70
C GLU A 189 -21.22 -15.82 5.94
N VAL A 190 -19.91 -15.96 5.65
CA VAL A 190 -19.44 -17.06 4.80
C VAL A 190 -17.96 -17.48 4.99
N GLY A 191 -17.66 -18.36 5.94
CA GLY A 191 -16.27 -18.79 6.17
C GLY A 191 -15.68 -19.75 5.13
N GLY A 192 -14.37 -19.67 4.89
CA GLY A 192 -13.66 -20.35 3.79
C GLY A 192 -13.90 -21.87 3.66
N SER A 193 -14.43 -22.25 2.47
CA SER A 193 -14.55 -23.61 1.90
C SER A 193 -15.50 -24.63 2.56
N ALA A 194 -16.06 -25.50 1.72
CA ALA A 194 -17.00 -26.54 2.13
C ALA A 194 -16.35 -27.57 3.09
N GLY A 195 -16.81 -27.59 4.34
CA GLY A 195 -16.38 -28.52 5.38
C GLY A 195 -15.63 -27.89 6.57
N GLY A 196 -15.32 -26.59 6.53
CA GLY A 196 -14.87 -25.84 7.70
C GLY A 196 -16.03 -25.52 8.64
N GLY A 197 -15.81 -25.56 9.95
CA GLY A 197 -16.81 -25.20 10.97
C GLY A 197 -17.05 -23.69 11.07
N LEU A 198 -17.32 -23.03 9.95
CA LEU A 198 -17.66 -21.62 9.82
C LEU A 198 -19.07 -21.50 9.17
N PRO A 199 -19.93 -20.54 9.54
CA PRO A 199 -19.71 -19.41 10.46
C PRO A 199 -19.32 -19.83 11.89
N ASN A 200 -18.31 -19.18 12.49
CA ASN A 200 -17.83 -19.50 13.86
C ASN A 200 -18.43 -18.61 14.95
N GLY A 201 -19.26 -17.64 14.57
CA GLY A 201 -19.85 -16.63 15.46
C GLY A 201 -19.00 -15.38 15.64
N CYS A 202 -17.82 -15.26 15.00
CA CYS A 202 -16.91 -14.11 15.10
C CYS A 202 -16.86 -13.34 13.80
N TRP A 203 -16.70 -12.02 13.88
CA TRP A 203 -16.60 -11.18 12.68
C TRP A 203 -15.40 -11.59 11.83
N ASP A 204 -15.65 -11.87 10.56
CA ASP A 204 -14.64 -12.38 9.63
C ASP A 204 -13.46 -11.38 9.51
N PRO A 205 -12.22 -11.89 9.49
CA PRO A 205 -11.05 -11.04 9.35
C PRO A 205 -10.94 -10.39 7.97
N ILE A 206 -10.26 -9.25 7.92
CA ILE A 206 -9.78 -8.65 6.68
C ILE A 206 -8.25 -8.70 6.70
N TRP A 207 -7.67 -9.51 5.82
CA TRP A 207 -6.22 -9.58 5.64
C TRP A 207 -5.73 -8.61 4.57
N SER A 208 -6.56 -8.38 3.54
CA SER A 208 -6.23 -7.45 2.48
C SER A 208 -5.97 -6.08 3.08
N THR A 209 -4.86 -5.47 2.71
CA THR A 209 -4.72 -4.05 2.98
C THR A 209 -5.66 -3.22 2.09
N THR A 210 -6.22 -2.15 2.65
CA THR A 210 -7.16 -1.19 2.07
C THR A 210 -6.55 -0.34 0.96
N ALA A 211 -7.34 -0.03 -0.08
CA ALA A 211 -7.02 0.96 -1.10
C ALA A 211 -8.02 2.13 -1.06
N LEU A 212 -7.58 3.33 -1.43
CA LEU A 212 -8.35 4.57 -1.36
C LEU A 212 -8.40 5.25 -2.73
N GLY A 213 -9.58 5.75 -3.13
CA GLY A 213 -9.79 6.47 -4.37
C GLY A 213 -11.24 6.95 -4.53
N ASP A 214 -11.45 8.03 -5.29
CA ASP A 214 -12.77 8.61 -5.59
C ASP A 214 -13.50 7.76 -6.64
N LEU A 215 -14.26 6.76 -6.21
CA LEU A 215 -14.89 5.76 -7.07
C LEU A 215 -16.11 6.28 -7.82
N ASP A 216 -16.79 7.30 -7.30
CA ASP A 216 -18.07 7.76 -7.85
C ASP A 216 -18.10 9.24 -8.28
N GLY A 217 -16.96 9.92 -8.18
CA GLY A 217 -16.73 11.27 -8.70
C GLY A 217 -17.33 12.37 -7.84
N ASP A 218 -17.58 12.10 -6.56
CA ASP A 218 -18.09 13.10 -5.62
C ASP A 218 -16.99 13.99 -5.03
N GLY A 219 -15.72 13.60 -5.22
CA GLY A 219 -14.53 14.33 -4.80
C GLY A 219 -13.97 13.93 -3.44
N ASP A 220 -14.66 13.03 -2.73
CA ASP A 220 -14.19 12.36 -1.52
C ASP A 220 -13.58 10.99 -1.91
N LEU A 221 -12.84 10.34 -1.01
CA LEU A 221 -12.22 9.04 -1.30
C LEU A 221 -12.99 7.91 -0.62
N GLU A 222 -13.25 6.85 -1.38
CA GLU A 222 -13.83 5.61 -0.86
C GLU A 222 -12.75 4.67 -0.32
N VAL A 223 -13.12 3.94 0.73
CA VAL A 223 -12.32 2.87 1.33
C VAL A 223 -12.71 1.53 0.72
N VAL A 224 -11.76 0.88 0.03
CA VAL A 224 -11.98 -0.41 -0.65
C VAL A 224 -11.18 -1.55 -0.01
N VAL A 225 -11.85 -2.68 0.26
CA VAL A 225 -11.21 -3.89 0.83
C VAL A 225 -11.74 -5.19 0.24
N GLU A 226 -10.91 -6.22 0.23
CA GLU A 226 -11.31 -7.60 -0.01
C GLU A 226 -11.36 -8.39 1.31
N GLY A 227 -12.56 -8.75 1.77
CA GLY A 227 -12.72 -9.48 3.01
C GLY A 227 -12.56 -10.99 2.84
N LEU A 228 -12.13 -11.67 3.90
CA LEU A 228 -12.19 -13.15 3.96
C LEU A 228 -13.63 -13.67 4.11
N ASP A 229 -14.60 -12.76 4.28
CA ASP A 229 -16.03 -12.97 4.10
C ASP A 229 -16.44 -13.13 2.61
N ARG A 230 -15.44 -13.17 1.72
CA ARG A 230 -15.55 -13.41 0.28
C ARG A 230 -16.32 -12.33 -0.45
N ARG A 231 -16.14 -11.08 -0.02
CA ARG A 231 -16.77 -9.91 -0.62
C ARG A 231 -15.74 -8.82 -0.81
N ILE A 232 -15.99 -8.00 -1.81
CA ILE A 232 -15.25 -6.77 -2.05
C ILE A 232 -16.17 -5.64 -1.59
N HIS A 233 -15.71 -4.82 -0.67
CA HIS A 233 -16.51 -3.75 -0.05
C HIS A 233 -15.93 -2.39 -0.43
N ALA A 234 -16.82 -1.41 -0.54
CA ALA A 234 -16.47 0.00 -0.65
C ALA A 234 -17.38 0.82 0.28
N TRP A 235 -16.80 1.82 0.93
CA TRP A 235 -17.51 2.78 1.78
C TRP A 235 -17.01 4.19 1.52
N HIS A 236 -17.90 5.16 1.59
CA HIS A 236 -17.53 6.57 1.65
C HIS A 236 -16.79 6.89 2.97
N HIS A 237 -16.18 8.07 3.01
CA HIS A 237 -15.46 8.59 4.17
C HIS A 237 -16.31 8.57 5.47
N ASP A 238 -17.63 8.72 5.37
CA ASP A 238 -18.58 8.73 6.49
C ASP A 238 -19.08 7.33 6.92
N GLY A 239 -18.52 6.27 6.33
CA GLY A 239 -18.89 4.87 6.60
C GLY A 239 -20.20 4.41 5.96
N ALA A 240 -20.87 5.24 5.15
CA ALA A 240 -21.95 4.81 4.29
C ALA A 240 -21.40 3.88 3.19
N ARG A 241 -22.20 2.90 2.77
CA ARG A 241 -21.80 2.02 1.66
C ARG A 241 -21.98 2.75 0.34
N VAL A 242 -21.00 2.58 -0.54
CA VAL A 242 -21.13 2.99 -1.94
C VAL A 242 -22.30 2.24 -2.58
N GLY A 243 -23.07 2.91 -3.42
CA GLY A 243 -24.22 2.33 -4.10
C GLY A 243 -23.84 1.08 -4.90
N GLY A 244 -24.47 -0.07 -4.63
CA GLY A 244 -24.14 -1.34 -5.29
C GLY A 244 -23.08 -2.18 -4.58
N TRP A 245 -22.48 -1.68 -3.50
CA TRP A 245 -21.46 -2.38 -2.71
C TRP A 245 -22.01 -2.95 -1.39
N PRO A 246 -21.44 -4.06 -0.87
CA PRO A 246 -20.35 -4.83 -1.46
C PRO A 246 -20.76 -5.58 -2.71
N ILE A 247 -19.77 -6.02 -3.49
CA ILE A 247 -20.00 -6.73 -4.74
C ILE A 247 -20.57 -8.12 -4.46
N TYR A 248 -21.86 -8.26 -4.75
CA TYR A 248 -22.58 -9.53 -4.85
C TYR A 248 -22.67 -9.94 -6.32
N ARG A 249 -22.68 -11.24 -6.62
CA ARG A 249 -22.90 -11.74 -7.99
C ARG A 249 -24.36 -12.08 -8.22
N TYR A 250 -24.80 -12.02 -9.47
CA TYR A 250 -26.13 -12.41 -9.94
C TYR A 250 -25.99 -13.57 -10.96
N ASP A 251 -26.96 -14.48 -11.04
CA ASP A 251 -27.01 -15.50 -12.09
C ASP A 251 -27.36 -14.89 -13.46
N ASP A 252 -27.28 -15.69 -14.52
CA ASP A 252 -27.69 -15.29 -15.89
C ASP A 252 -29.16 -14.83 -15.98
N ALA A 253 -29.97 -15.08 -14.93
CA ALA A 253 -31.35 -14.65 -14.82
C ALA A 253 -31.52 -13.38 -13.96
N GLY A 254 -30.43 -12.77 -13.50
CA GLY A 254 -30.43 -11.54 -12.70
C GLY A 254 -30.82 -11.73 -11.24
N ASN A 255 -30.84 -12.96 -10.72
CA ASN A 255 -31.08 -13.23 -9.30
C ASN A 255 -29.76 -13.16 -8.55
N GLU A 256 -29.74 -12.55 -7.37
CA GLU A 256 -28.56 -12.55 -6.50
C GLU A 256 -28.13 -13.98 -6.18
N VAL A 257 -26.88 -14.31 -6.51
CA VAL A 257 -26.17 -15.53 -6.15
C VAL A 257 -25.05 -15.13 -5.20
N GLY A 258 -25.43 -14.91 -3.95
CA GLY A 258 -24.59 -14.31 -2.89
C GLY A 258 -23.29 -15.04 -2.52
N ASP A 259 -22.89 -16.11 -3.23
CA ASP A 259 -21.77 -17.01 -2.88
C ASP A 259 -20.78 -17.30 -4.03
N CYS A 260 -20.77 -16.50 -5.12
CA CYS A 260 -19.92 -16.81 -6.28
C CYS A 260 -18.42 -16.52 -6.09
N LEU A 261 -18.07 -15.64 -5.15
CA LEU A 261 -16.71 -15.53 -4.64
C LEU A 261 -16.51 -16.67 -3.64
N LEU A 262 -15.94 -17.77 -4.10
CA LEU A 262 -15.77 -18.99 -3.32
C LEU A 262 -14.49 -18.97 -2.48
N ARG A 263 -13.51 -18.15 -2.90
CA ARG A 263 -12.23 -17.89 -2.23
C ARG A 263 -11.76 -16.47 -2.58
N GLY A 264 -11.51 -15.65 -1.58
CA GLY A 264 -11.01 -14.29 -1.68
C GLY A 264 -10.47 -13.83 -0.33
N GLY A 265 -9.90 -12.63 -0.27
CA GLY A 265 -9.44 -11.95 0.94
C GLY A 265 -7.95 -12.05 1.21
N TRP A 266 -7.15 -12.37 0.19
CA TRP A 266 -5.68 -12.47 0.27
C TRP A 266 -4.97 -11.43 -0.61
N SER A 267 -5.60 -11.00 -1.70
CA SER A 267 -5.10 -9.92 -2.55
C SER A 267 -5.51 -8.59 -1.91
N SER A 268 -4.63 -7.60 -1.92
CA SER A 268 -5.10 -6.23 -1.77
C SER A 268 -5.72 -5.73 -3.07
N PRO A 269 -6.75 -4.87 -3.03
CA PRO A 269 -7.18 -4.11 -4.19
C PRO A 269 -6.13 -3.05 -4.59
N ALA A 270 -6.13 -2.70 -5.87
CA ALA A 270 -5.49 -1.51 -6.44
C ALA A 270 -6.53 -0.71 -7.24
N LEU A 271 -6.41 0.61 -7.26
CA LEU A 271 -7.36 1.54 -7.86
C LEU A 271 -6.66 2.38 -8.94
N GLY A 272 -7.28 2.47 -10.11
CA GLY A 272 -6.79 3.27 -11.24
C GLY A 272 -7.78 3.28 -12.38
N ASP A 273 -7.75 4.37 -13.16
CA ASP A 273 -8.62 4.62 -14.32
C ASP A 273 -8.18 3.71 -15.49
N LEU A 274 -8.83 2.56 -15.61
CA LEU A 274 -8.51 1.51 -16.58
C LEU A 274 -9.26 1.70 -17.91
N ASP A 275 -10.44 2.29 -17.88
CA ASP A 275 -11.28 2.46 -19.07
C ASP A 275 -11.33 3.89 -19.63
N GLY A 276 -10.66 4.83 -18.97
CA GLY A 276 -10.44 6.20 -19.43
C GLY A 276 -11.64 7.12 -19.19
N ASP A 277 -12.57 6.75 -18.32
CA ASP A 277 -13.74 7.56 -17.99
C ASP A 277 -13.45 8.67 -16.96
N GLY A 278 -12.26 8.62 -16.34
CA GLY A 278 -11.77 9.62 -15.39
C GLY A 278 -12.05 9.28 -13.92
N LEU A 279 -12.70 8.15 -13.64
CA LEU A 279 -12.82 7.55 -12.31
C LEU A 279 -11.90 6.33 -12.20
N PRO A 280 -11.45 5.95 -11.00
CA PRO A 280 -10.66 4.75 -10.79
C PRO A 280 -11.55 3.50 -10.66
N GLU A 281 -11.12 2.42 -11.30
CA GLU A 281 -11.69 1.09 -11.14
C GLU A 281 -11.01 0.33 -10.01
N VAL A 282 -11.75 -0.57 -9.36
CA VAL A 282 -11.22 -1.50 -8.37
C VAL A 282 -10.69 -2.75 -9.05
N VAL A 283 -9.39 -2.99 -8.92
CA VAL A 283 -8.71 -4.18 -9.43
C VAL A 283 -8.31 -5.10 -8.28
N VAL A 284 -8.73 -6.37 -8.33
CA VAL A 284 -8.43 -7.33 -7.25
C VAL A 284 -8.33 -8.77 -7.75
N GLY A 285 -7.34 -9.50 -7.23
CA GLY A 285 -7.19 -10.94 -7.44
C GLY A 285 -8.03 -11.75 -6.46
N THR A 286 -8.66 -12.83 -6.94
CA THR A 286 -9.41 -13.74 -6.08
C THR A 286 -8.93 -15.16 -6.30
N GLY A 287 -9.11 -16.04 -5.30
CA GLY A 287 -8.89 -17.49 -5.46
C GLY A 287 -10.08 -18.21 -6.11
N SER A 288 -11.04 -17.48 -6.67
CA SER A 288 -12.30 -18.01 -7.16
C SER A 288 -12.21 -18.33 -8.67
N PRO A 289 -12.60 -19.54 -9.10
CA PRO A 289 -12.55 -19.91 -10.51
C PRO A 289 -13.60 -19.18 -11.35
N PRO A 290 -13.39 -19.10 -12.67
CA PRO A 290 -14.31 -18.46 -13.58
C PRO A 290 -15.68 -19.14 -13.58
N TRP A 291 -16.69 -18.30 -13.45
CA TRP A 291 -18.07 -18.44 -13.89
C TRP A 291 -18.55 -19.84 -14.25
N ASN A 292 -18.83 -20.60 -13.21
CA ASN A 292 -20.03 -21.40 -13.11
C ASN A 292 -20.21 -21.66 -11.61
N CYS A 293 -21.18 -20.99 -10.99
CA CYS A 293 -21.72 -21.44 -9.71
C CYS A 293 -22.98 -22.26 -9.99
N PRO A 294 -22.89 -23.46 -10.60
CA PRO A 294 -24.02 -24.36 -10.51
C PRO A 294 -24.18 -24.67 -9.02
N GLY A 295 -25.41 -24.80 -8.53
CA GLY A 295 -25.73 -25.22 -7.15
C GLY A 295 -25.16 -26.60 -6.75
N ASN A 296 -24.19 -27.13 -7.49
CA ASN A 296 -23.39 -28.30 -7.22
C ASN A 296 -21.89 -27.93 -7.19
N TRP A 297 -21.46 -27.39 -6.04
CA TRP A 297 -20.09 -27.22 -5.52
C TRP A 297 -19.08 -28.35 -5.81
N LYS A 298 -19.51 -29.53 -6.27
CA LYS A 298 -18.65 -30.65 -6.66
C LYS A 298 -18.06 -30.55 -8.08
N GLN A 299 -18.39 -29.52 -8.86
CA GLN A 299 -17.90 -29.32 -10.24
C GLN A 299 -17.01 -28.07 -10.41
N ILE A 300 -16.61 -27.44 -9.31
CA ILE A 300 -15.75 -26.24 -9.32
C ILE A 300 -14.33 -26.63 -9.78
N ASP A 301 -13.84 -26.00 -10.85
CA ASP A 301 -12.48 -26.22 -11.35
C ASP A 301 -11.47 -25.30 -10.64
N TYR A 302 -10.99 -25.75 -9.49
CA TYR A 302 -10.00 -25.01 -8.68
C TYR A 302 -8.62 -24.85 -9.32
N ARG A 303 -8.42 -25.27 -10.58
CA ARG A 303 -7.20 -24.96 -11.35
C ARG A 303 -7.16 -23.52 -11.84
N TYR A 304 -8.28 -22.82 -11.81
CA TYR A 304 -8.41 -21.46 -12.32
C TYR A 304 -8.79 -20.53 -11.18
N ALA A 305 -8.36 -19.28 -11.32
CA ALA A 305 -8.80 -18.19 -10.47
C ALA A 305 -9.13 -16.97 -11.33
N THR A 306 -9.53 -15.86 -10.72
CA THR A 306 -10.00 -14.69 -11.44
C THR A 306 -9.40 -13.41 -10.89
N VAL A 307 -9.05 -12.50 -11.81
CA VAL A 307 -8.73 -11.10 -11.50
C VAL A 307 -9.87 -10.25 -12.04
N TRP A 308 -10.27 -9.27 -11.26
CA TRP A 308 -11.46 -8.45 -11.50
C TRP A 308 -11.03 -7.01 -11.69
N ALA A 309 -11.77 -6.29 -12.54
CA ALA A 309 -11.80 -4.84 -12.60
C ALA A 309 -13.28 -4.41 -12.55
N ILE A 310 -13.60 -3.52 -11.63
CA ILE A 310 -14.98 -3.19 -11.23
C ILE A 310 -15.12 -1.67 -11.13
N ASN A 311 -16.13 -1.12 -11.80
CA ASN A 311 -16.44 0.31 -11.79
C ASN A 311 -17.11 0.69 -10.46
N GLY A 312 -17.07 1.98 -10.09
CA GLY A 312 -17.73 2.49 -8.88
C GLY A 312 -19.22 2.15 -8.80
N ASP A 313 -19.90 2.07 -9.95
CA ASP A 313 -21.31 1.69 -10.06
C ASP A 313 -21.60 0.17 -9.92
N SER A 314 -20.59 -0.61 -9.53
CA SER A 314 -20.57 -2.08 -9.35
C SER A 314 -20.62 -2.92 -10.63
N SER A 315 -20.66 -2.30 -11.82
CA SER A 315 -20.51 -3.03 -13.08
C SER A 315 -19.06 -3.50 -13.28
N ASN A 316 -18.84 -4.55 -14.08
CA ASN A 316 -17.47 -4.92 -14.44
C ASN A 316 -17.03 -4.03 -15.60
N VAL A 317 -15.75 -3.65 -15.60
CA VAL A 317 -15.07 -3.10 -16.77
C VAL A 317 -15.26 -4.06 -17.95
N PRO A 318 -15.53 -3.56 -19.17
CA PRO A 318 -15.65 -4.41 -20.34
C PRO A 318 -14.44 -5.34 -20.52
N GLY A 319 -14.70 -6.66 -20.61
CA GLY A 319 -13.67 -7.69 -20.74
C GLY A 319 -13.24 -8.35 -19.43
N TRP A 320 -13.67 -7.81 -18.29
CA TRP A 320 -13.41 -8.36 -16.96
C TRP A 320 -14.61 -9.13 -16.38
N PRO A 321 -14.38 -10.06 -15.43
CA PRO A 321 -13.09 -10.51 -14.92
C PRO A 321 -12.34 -11.42 -15.91
N VAL A 322 -11.02 -11.45 -15.79
CA VAL A 322 -10.13 -12.35 -16.55
C VAL A 322 -9.77 -13.59 -15.73
N THR A 323 -9.32 -14.64 -16.40
CA THR A 323 -9.01 -15.93 -15.77
C THR A 323 -7.51 -16.20 -15.75
N THR A 324 -7.00 -16.63 -14.60
CA THR A 324 -5.62 -17.09 -14.42
C THR A 324 -5.57 -18.59 -14.16
N TYR A 325 -4.37 -19.16 -14.31
CA TYR A 325 -4.06 -20.48 -13.77
C TYR A 325 -3.67 -20.37 -12.30
N ASN A 326 -4.38 -21.07 -11.42
CA ASN A 326 -4.22 -21.11 -9.95
C ASN A 326 -4.54 -19.77 -9.26
N ASP A 327 -4.46 -19.74 -7.92
CA ASP A 327 -4.87 -18.57 -7.13
C ASP A 327 -4.06 -17.30 -7.44
N VAL A 328 -4.71 -16.17 -7.17
CA VAL A 328 -4.11 -14.85 -7.23
C VAL A 328 -4.15 -14.28 -5.82
N ALA A 329 -3.07 -14.52 -5.07
CA ALA A 329 -2.82 -13.91 -3.77
C ALA A 329 -1.92 -12.66 -3.88
N SER A 330 -1.23 -12.50 -5.02
CA SER A 330 -0.44 -11.32 -5.33
C SER A 330 -1.38 -10.13 -5.57
N SER A 331 -1.16 -9.04 -4.85
CA SER A 331 -1.87 -7.78 -5.09
C SER A 331 -1.50 -7.24 -6.48
N PRO A 332 -2.48 -6.81 -7.29
CA PRO A 332 -2.21 -6.26 -8.62
C PRO A 332 -1.50 -4.92 -8.53
N ALA A 333 -0.65 -4.66 -9.52
CA ALA A 333 -0.06 -3.34 -9.80
C ALA A 333 -0.67 -2.78 -11.09
N LEU A 334 -0.79 -1.46 -11.17
CA LEU A 334 -1.38 -0.70 -12.26
C LEU A 334 -0.37 0.30 -12.79
N GLY A 335 -0.11 0.30 -14.10
CA GLY A 335 0.83 1.22 -14.75
C GLY A 335 0.88 1.02 -16.26
N ASP A 336 1.26 2.07 -16.98
CA ASP A 336 1.49 2.07 -18.44
C ASP A 336 2.82 1.36 -18.74
N ILE A 337 2.79 0.04 -18.85
CA ILE A 337 3.99 -0.77 -19.05
C ILE A 337 4.37 -0.86 -20.54
N ASP A 338 3.42 -0.66 -21.45
CA ASP A 338 3.68 -0.79 -22.88
C ASP A 338 3.78 0.55 -23.65
N GLY A 339 3.61 1.68 -22.94
CA GLY A 339 3.88 3.03 -23.41
C GLY A 339 2.78 3.62 -24.28
N ASP A 340 1.55 3.10 -24.17
CA ASP A 340 0.41 3.54 -24.98
C ASP A 340 -0.42 4.68 -24.33
N GLY A 341 -0.11 5.01 -23.08
CA GLY A 341 -0.77 6.06 -22.30
C GLY A 341 -1.97 5.59 -21.48
N GLN A 342 -2.28 4.29 -21.48
CA GLN A 342 -3.32 3.67 -20.65
C GLN A 342 -2.68 2.81 -19.55
N LEU A 343 -3.48 2.41 -18.55
CA LEU A 343 -2.98 1.58 -17.46
C LEU A 343 -3.18 0.09 -17.77
N GLU A 344 -2.12 -0.70 -17.57
CA GLU A 344 -2.19 -2.16 -17.59
C GLU A 344 -2.29 -2.71 -16.16
N VAL A 345 -2.89 -3.90 -16.04
CA VAL A 345 -2.97 -4.66 -14.79
C VAL A 345 -1.91 -5.75 -14.79
N VAL A 346 -1.00 -5.73 -13.82
CA VAL A 346 0.04 -6.75 -13.62
C VAL A 346 -0.21 -7.52 -12.33
N SER A 347 -0.19 -8.86 -12.38
CA SER A 347 -0.37 -9.67 -11.17
C SER A 347 0.35 -11.02 -11.23
N GLY A 348 0.89 -11.43 -10.08
CA GLY A 348 1.44 -12.77 -9.87
C GLY A 348 0.34 -13.81 -9.59
N SER A 349 0.57 -15.05 -10.00
CA SER A 349 -0.25 -16.19 -9.58
C SER A 349 0.56 -17.17 -8.75
N GLY A 350 -0.15 -17.90 -7.89
CA GLY A 350 0.45 -18.77 -6.90
C GLY A 350 -0.34 -20.06 -6.66
N ARG A 351 -0.19 -20.59 -5.45
CA ARG A 351 -0.63 -21.91 -5.01
C ARG A 351 -2.13 -22.16 -5.18
N THR A 352 -2.55 -23.05 -6.09
CA THR A 352 -3.58 -24.09 -5.78
C THR A 352 -3.86 -25.00 -6.98
N VAL A 353 -3.17 -26.13 -7.05
CA VAL A 353 -3.70 -27.52 -6.98
C VAL A 353 -2.50 -28.40 -6.55
N GLU A 354 -2.70 -29.50 -5.82
CA GLU A 354 -1.65 -30.53 -5.67
C GLU A 354 -1.10 -30.93 -7.06
N GLY A 355 0.07 -30.41 -7.43
CA GLY A 355 0.73 -30.65 -8.72
C GLY A 355 0.47 -29.64 -9.85
N GLY A 356 -0.12 -28.47 -9.59
CA GLY A 356 -0.31 -27.40 -10.60
C GLY A 356 0.92 -26.51 -10.85
N ASP A 357 1.09 -26.03 -12.08
CA ASP A 357 2.14 -25.07 -12.49
C ASP A 357 1.72 -23.61 -12.24
N GLY A 358 1.48 -23.22 -10.98
CA GLY A 358 1.09 -21.85 -10.54
C GLY A 358 2.25 -20.85 -10.53
N ARG A 359 2.97 -20.79 -11.64
CA ARG A 359 4.25 -20.08 -11.76
C ARG A 359 4.16 -19.08 -12.91
N TRP A 360 3.27 -18.11 -12.76
CA TRP A 360 3.02 -17.12 -13.81
C TRP A 360 2.90 -15.71 -13.25
N VAL A 361 3.38 -14.77 -14.04
CA VAL A 361 3.06 -13.34 -13.94
C VAL A 361 2.26 -12.98 -15.18
N TYR A 362 1.14 -12.29 -14.99
CA TYR A 362 0.26 -11.85 -16.05
C TYR A 362 0.31 -10.34 -16.17
N ALA A 363 0.07 -9.84 -17.38
CA ALA A 363 -0.26 -8.46 -17.63
C ALA A 363 -1.46 -8.41 -18.60
N TRP A 364 -2.41 -7.51 -18.31
CA TRP A 364 -3.59 -7.29 -19.14
C TRP A 364 -3.78 -5.81 -19.43
N GLU A 365 -4.25 -5.51 -20.63
CA GLU A 365 -4.78 -4.21 -21.03
C GLU A 365 -5.97 -3.84 -20.12
N GLY A 366 -6.34 -2.55 -20.07
CA GLY A 366 -7.53 -2.06 -19.37
C GLY A 366 -8.83 -2.78 -19.76
N ASP A 367 -8.90 -3.36 -20.96
CA ASP A 367 -10.06 -4.14 -21.44
C ASP A 367 -9.94 -5.67 -21.24
N GLY A 368 -8.97 -6.12 -20.45
CA GLY A 368 -8.79 -7.51 -20.06
C GLY A 368 -8.12 -8.42 -21.11
N ARG A 369 -7.73 -7.87 -22.27
CA ARG A 369 -6.87 -8.61 -23.22
C ARG A 369 -5.46 -8.77 -22.63
N PRO A 370 -4.73 -9.87 -22.88
CA PRO A 370 -3.34 -9.96 -22.46
C PRO A 370 -2.47 -8.95 -23.22
N VAL A 371 -1.59 -8.25 -22.48
CA VAL A 371 -0.57 -7.38 -23.07
C VAL A 371 0.33 -8.20 -23.99
N THR A 372 0.79 -7.60 -25.09
CA THR A 372 1.61 -8.30 -26.08
C THR A 372 2.88 -8.87 -25.43
N GLY A 373 3.03 -10.19 -25.49
CA GLY A 373 4.17 -10.91 -24.91
C GLY A 373 3.88 -11.59 -23.57
N TRP A 374 2.75 -11.30 -22.92
CA TRP A 374 2.35 -11.88 -21.64
C TRP A 374 1.36 -13.05 -21.80
N PRO A 375 1.24 -13.96 -20.81
CA PRO A 375 1.92 -14.00 -19.51
C PRO A 375 3.34 -14.61 -19.55
N LYS A 376 4.06 -14.52 -18.42
CA LYS A 376 5.43 -15.05 -18.24
C LYS A 376 5.49 -16.17 -17.23
N GLN A 377 6.05 -17.31 -17.66
CA GLN A 377 6.28 -18.45 -16.79
C GLN A 377 7.53 -18.23 -15.92
N THR A 378 7.44 -18.57 -14.64
CA THR A 378 8.51 -18.42 -13.66
C THR A 378 8.90 -19.77 -13.04
N ALA A 379 9.90 -19.74 -12.15
CA ALA A 379 10.41 -20.93 -11.49
C ALA A 379 9.57 -21.40 -10.29
N GLY A 380 8.64 -20.58 -9.78
CA GLY A 380 7.86 -20.88 -8.57
C GLY A 380 6.71 -19.89 -8.36
N ASP A 381 6.04 -20.04 -7.22
CA ASP A 381 4.88 -19.22 -6.84
C ASP A 381 5.24 -17.73 -6.85
N MET A 382 4.40 -16.90 -7.48
CA MET A 382 4.57 -15.45 -7.55
C MET A 382 3.61 -14.78 -6.57
N HIS A 383 3.93 -14.87 -5.29
CA HIS A 383 3.11 -14.29 -4.21
C HIS A 383 3.39 -12.81 -3.98
N ALA A 384 4.63 -12.37 -4.26
CA ALA A 384 5.00 -10.97 -4.13
C ALA A 384 4.09 -10.11 -5.01
N PRO A 385 3.64 -8.96 -4.50
CA PRO A 385 3.08 -7.94 -5.35
C PRO A 385 4.14 -7.36 -6.31
N PRO A 386 3.81 -7.02 -7.57
CA PRO A 386 4.76 -6.42 -8.51
C PRO A 386 5.04 -4.96 -8.17
N ALA A 387 6.26 -4.50 -8.43
CA ALA A 387 6.61 -3.09 -8.50
C ALA A 387 6.85 -2.69 -9.96
N LEU A 388 6.34 -1.54 -10.38
CA LEU A 388 6.48 -1.00 -11.73
C LEU A 388 7.35 0.26 -11.68
N GLY A 389 8.36 0.33 -12.54
CA GLY A 389 9.25 1.49 -12.61
C GLY A 389 10.30 1.36 -13.70
N ASP A 390 10.77 2.50 -14.20
CA ASP A 390 11.86 2.57 -15.19
C ASP A 390 13.20 2.28 -14.50
N ILE A 391 13.58 0.99 -14.46
CA ILE A 391 14.79 0.56 -13.75
C ILE A 391 16.03 0.68 -14.62
N ASP A 392 15.90 0.72 -15.94
CA ASP A 392 17.04 0.84 -16.85
C ASP A 392 17.16 2.18 -17.61
N SER A 393 16.34 3.14 -17.21
CA SER A 393 16.36 4.54 -17.65
C SER A 393 16.13 4.70 -19.15
N ASP A 394 15.29 3.86 -19.74
CA ASP A 394 14.90 3.93 -21.14
C ASP A 394 13.59 4.70 -21.38
N GLY A 395 12.89 5.05 -20.29
CA GLY A 395 11.65 5.81 -20.29
C GLY A 395 10.38 4.97 -20.27
N ASP A 396 10.49 3.64 -20.35
CA ASP A 396 9.37 2.71 -20.26
C ASP A 396 9.36 2.03 -18.87
N LEU A 397 8.20 1.56 -18.39
CA LEU A 397 8.12 0.88 -17.09
C LEU A 397 8.49 -0.61 -17.20
N GLU A 398 9.35 -1.08 -16.29
CA GLU A 398 9.60 -2.50 -16.07
C GLU A 398 8.69 -3.10 -14.99
N VAL A 399 8.39 -4.39 -15.14
CA VAL A 399 7.74 -5.22 -14.11
C VAL A 399 8.78 -5.94 -13.27
N VAL A 400 8.93 -5.56 -11.99
CA VAL A 400 9.84 -6.20 -11.03
C VAL A 400 9.07 -6.99 -9.96
N ILE A 401 9.42 -8.26 -9.76
CA ILE A 401 8.65 -9.13 -8.84
C ILE A 401 9.49 -10.26 -8.23
N GLY A 402 9.29 -10.43 -6.91
CA GLY A 402 9.90 -11.49 -6.10
C GLY A 402 9.24 -12.85 -6.30
N CYS A 403 10.05 -13.92 -6.28
CA CYS A 403 9.57 -15.29 -6.41
C CYS A 403 9.65 -16.03 -5.08
N GLY A 404 8.61 -16.82 -4.82
CA GLY A 404 8.48 -17.67 -3.66
C GLY A 404 7.45 -17.17 -2.65
N ARG A 405 7.18 -18.03 -1.68
CA ARG A 405 6.30 -17.77 -0.53
C ARG A 405 6.93 -18.35 0.73
N PRO A 406 6.44 -18.02 1.93
CA PRO A 406 6.87 -18.70 3.15
C PRO A 406 6.83 -20.24 3.00
N GLY A 407 8.00 -20.89 3.18
CA GLY A 407 8.16 -22.35 3.03
C GLY A 407 8.31 -22.86 1.59
N GLY A 408 8.31 -21.98 0.58
CA GLY A 408 8.62 -22.31 -0.81
C GLY A 408 10.12 -22.41 -1.09
N THR A 409 10.49 -22.81 -2.31
CA THR A 409 11.91 -23.00 -2.72
C THR A 409 12.39 -22.01 -3.77
N CYS A 410 11.49 -21.19 -4.34
CA CYS A 410 11.91 -20.16 -5.29
C CYS A 410 12.48 -18.96 -4.51
N THR A 411 13.55 -18.39 -5.03
CA THR A 411 14.30 -17.29 -4.39
C THR A 411 14.81 -16.31 -5.44
N ARG A 412 14.14 -16.24 -6.60
CA ARG A 412 14.57 -15.43 -7.75
C ARG A 412 13.84 -14.09 -7.75
N LEU A 413 14.53 -13.05 -8.20
CA LEU A 413 13.94 -11.78 -8.58
C LEU A 413 13.86 -11.74 -10.12
N TYR A 414 12.69 -11.35 -10.64
CA TYR A 414 12.48 -11.18 -12.07
C TYR A 414 12.25 -9.70 -12.39
N ALA A 415 12.70 -9.29 -13.57
CA ALA A 415 12.36 -8.01 -14.17
C ALA A 415 12.11 -8.19 -15.68
N TRP A 416 11.03 -7.63 -16.19
CA TRP A 416 10.69 -7.63 -17.62
C TRP A 416 10.31 -6.23 -18.07
N HIS A 417 10.67 -5.85 -19.29
CA HIS A 417 10.04 -4.72 -19.98
C HIS A 417 8.57 -5.04 -20.27
N GLY A 418 7.73 -4.05 -20.54
CA GLY A 418 6.31 -4.26 -20.86
C GLY A 418 6.04 -5.14 -22.08
N ASN A 419 6.93 -5.15 -23.08
CA ASN A 419 6.88 -6.12 -24.19
C ASN A 419 7.16 -7.58 -23.78
N GLY A 420 7.54 -7.79 -22.52
CA GLY A 420 7.78 -9.07 -21.89
C GLY A 420 9.18 -9.67 -22.13
N ASN A 421 10.11 -8.93 -22.73
CA ASN A 421 11.51 -9.32 -22.74
C ASN A 421 12.12 -9.15 -21.34
N LEU A 422 13.01 -10.06 -20.96
CA LEU A 422 13.74 -9.92 -19.71
C LEU A 422 14.66 -8.70 -19.77
N VAL A 423 14.68 -7.92 -18.69
CA VAL A 423 15.69 -6.88 -18.48
C VAL A 423 17.06 -7.53 -18.38
N SER A 424 18.09 -6.86 -18.89
CA SER A 424 19.46 -7.38 -18.84
C SER A 424 19.89 -7.67 -17.40
N GLY A 425 20.35 -8.90 -17.14
CA GLY A 425 20.76 -9.36 -15.80
C GLY A 425 19.69 -10.17 -15.06
N PHE A 426 18.45 -10.20 -15.55
CA PHE A 426 17.34 -10.94 -14.94
C PHE A 426 16.99 -12.24 -15.71
N PRO A 427 16.38 -13.23 -15.03
CA PRO A 427 16.18 -13.28 -13.58
C PRO A 427 17.48 -13.56 -12.83
N LEU A 428 17.54 -13.05 -11.61
CA LEU A 428 18.66 -13.24 -10.70
C LEU A 428 18.20 -13.78 -9.35
N GLN A 429 19.12 -14.06 -8.43
CA GLN A 429 18.80 -14.76 -7.17
C GLN A 429 19.41 -14.04 -5.95
N PRO A 430 18.84 -12.92 -5.44
CA PRO A 430 19.45 -12.01 -4.43
C PRO A 430 19.85 -12.78 -3.16
N PRO A 431 21.07 -12.64 -2.59
CA PRO A 431 21.38 -13.30 -1.34
C PRO A 431 20.58 -12.61 -0.24
N THR A 432 20.30 -13.32 0.83
CA THR A 432 19.79 -12.70 2.05
C THR A 432 20.84 -11.76 2.64
N ASN A 433 20.43 -10.59 3.12
CA ASN A 433 21.30 -9.73 3.95
C ASN A 433 21.26 -10.18 5.42
N ASP A 434 21.54 -11.45 5.67
CA ASP A 434 21.49 -12.05 7.01
C ASP A 434 22.44 -13.26 7.07
N PRO A 435 23.47 -13.24 7.96
CA PRO A 435 24.46 -14.32 8.07
C PRO A 435 23.96 -15.57 8.81
N TRP A 436 22.75 -15.56 9.39
CA TRP A 436 22.18 -16.62 10.21
C TRP A 436 21.07 -17.43 9.52
N VAL A 437 20.56 -16.95 8.39
CA VAL A 437 19.58 -17.65 7.56
C VAL A 437 20.26 -18.24 6.31
N PRO A 438 19.62 -19.16 5.56
CA PRO A 438 20.18 -19.64 4.31
C PRO A 438 20.49 -18.48 3.37
N THR A 439 21.62 -18.55 2.66
CA THR A 439 22.10 -17.50 1.75
C THR A 439 21.05 -17.06 0.73
N TYR A 440 20.05 -17.90 0.42
CA TYR A 440 18.93 -17.56 -0.44
C TYR A 440 17.63 -18.01 0.22
N SER A 441 16.63 -17.14 0.24
CA SER A 441 15.31 -17.37 0.83
C SER A 441 14.21 -16.85 -0.11
N PRO A 442 12.94 -17.28 0.02
CA PRO A 442 11.84 -16.73 -0.76
C PRO A 442 11.70 -15.21 -0.63
N ILE A 443 11.14 -14.58 -1.66
CA ILE A 443 10.90 -13.14 -1.74
C ILE A 443 9.39 -12.93 -1.87
N PRO A 444 8.61 -13.01 -0.77
CA PRO A 444 7.16 -12.88 -0.81
C PRO A 444 6.66 -11.43 -0.70
N GLU A 445 7.55 -10.49 -0.37
CA GLU A 445 7.23 -9.07 -0.20
C GLU A 445 7.45 -8.30 -1.51
N SER A 446 6.78 -7.14 -1.63
CA SER A 446 6.97 -6.26 -2.78
C SER A 446 8.43 -5.77 -2.84
N PRO A 447 9.11 -5.84 -3.99
CA PRO A 447 10.33 -5.08 -4.21
C PRO A 447 10.06 -3.57 -4.09
N VAL A 448 11.06 -2.81 -3.67
CA VAL A 448 11.04 -1.33 -3.62
C VAL A 448 11.94 -0.81 -4.73
N LEU A 449 11.49 0.19 -5.46
CA LEU A 449 12.26 0.86 -6.50
C LEU A 449 12.55 2.28 -6.03
N ALA A 450 13.83 2.61 -5.77
CA ALA A 450 14.24 3.94 -5.34
C ALA A 450 15.70 4.23 -5.71
N ASP A 451 16.05 5.50 -5.87
CA ASP A 451 17.43 5.96 -6.11
C ASP A 451 18.16 6.16 -4.76
N LEU A 452 18.72 5.08 -4.22
CA LEU A 452 19.14 5.03 -2.82
C LEU A 452 20.49 5.73 -2.56
N ASP A 453 21.28 5.96 -3.60
CA ASP A 453 22.55 6.71 -3.51
C ASP A 453 22.54 8.05 -4.26
N GLY A 454 21.41 8.43 -4.89
CA GLY A 454 21.25 9.73 -5.54
C GLY A 454 22.07 9.82 -6.82
N ASN A 455 22.38 8.68 -7.44
CA ASN A 455 23.21 8.62 -8.63
C ASN A 455 22.41 8.83 -9.94
N GLY A 456 21.09 8.94 -9.86
CA GLY A 456 20.20 9.04 -11.01
C GLY A 456 19.78 7.68 -11.59
N SER A 457 20.04 6.57 -10.89
CA SER A 457 19.61 5.22 -11.26
C SER A 457 18.78 4.61 -10.14
N ILE A 458 17.82 3.77 -10.51
CA ILE A 458 16.99 3.05 -9.55
C ILE A 458 17.72 1.78 -9.06
N GLU A 459 17.78 1.63 -7.74
CA GLU A 459 18.08 0.37 -7.08
C GLU A 459 16.80 -0.34 -6.65
N ILE A 460 16.92 -1.67 -6.49
CA ILE A 460 15.82 -2.53 -6.07
C ILE A 460 16.12 -3.06 -4.67
N LEU A 461 15.30 -2.70 -3.69
CA LEU A 461 15.37 -3.31 -2.36
C LEU A 461 14.54 -4.58 -2.32
N VAL A 462 15.08 -5.61 -1.67
CA VAL A 462 14.51 -6.94 -1.58
C VAL A 462 14.49 -7.37 -0.12
N THR A 463 13.29 -7.54 0.44
CA THR A 463 13.09 -8.19 1.73
C THR A 463 12.87 -9.68 1.51
N HIS A 464 13.81 -10.49 1.99
CA HIS A 464 13.65 -11.95 2.00
C HIS A 464 12.85 -12.43 3.20
N TYR A 465 12.05 -13.47 2.99
CA TYR A 465 11.29 -14.10 4.07
C TYR A 465 12.21 -14.56 5.21
N GLY A 466 11.92 -14.08 6.42
CA GLY A 466 12.63 -14.44 7.63
C GLY A 466 14.07 -13.95 7.69
N SER A 467 14.44 -12.95 6.88
CA SER A 467 15.74 -12.26 6.95
C SER A 467 15.70 -11.15 8.01
N ARG A 468 16.86 -10.85 8.60
CA ARG A 468 17.09 -9.67 9.45
C ARG A 468 17.86 -8.58 8.72
N GLY A 469 17.66 -8.47 7.42
CA GLY A 469 18.26 -7.42 6.62
C GLY A 469 17.71 -7.41 5.22
N ILE A 470 17.89 -6.26 4.59
CA ILE A 470 17.38 -5.93 3.26
C ILE A 470 18.53 -6.06 2.26
N ALA A 471 18.29 -6.72 1.13
CA ALA A 471 19.27 -6.82 0.06
C ALA A 471 19.00 -5.75 -1.00
N THR A 472 20.06 -5.14 -1.52
CA THR A 472 19.99 -4.15 -2.61
C THR A 472 20.50 -4.77 -3.90
N VAL A 473 19.75 -4.58 -4.98
CA VAL A 473 20.06 -5.08 -6.33
C VAL A 473 20.13 -3.91 -7.30
N ARG A 474 21.16 -3.88 -8.15
CA ARG A 474 21.31 -2.88 -9.21
C ARG A 474 20.52 -3.22 -10.46
N ARG A 475 20.20 -2.19 -11.25
CA ARG A 475 19.50 -2.29 -12.56
C ARG A 475 20.06 -3.32 -13.55
N ASP A 476 21.38 -3.50 -13.61
CA ASP A 476 22.01 -4.41 -14.58
C ASP A 476 22.14 -5.86 -14.06
N GLY A 477 21.57 -6.14 -12.89
CA GLY A 477 21.72 -7.39 -12.16
C GLY A 477 23.15 -7.70 -11.68
N SER A 478 24.08 -6.76 -11.86
CA SER A 478 25.48 -6.88 -11.48
C SER A 478 25.73 -6.14 -10.16
N GLY A 479 25.77 -6.89 -9.05
CA GLY A 479 25.82 -6.26 -7.74
C GLY A 479 25.65 -7.25 -6.61
N TRP A 480 26.35 -8.36 -6.66
CA TRP A 480 26.33 -9.35 -5.58
C TRP A 480 27.43 -8.98 -4.61
N VAL A 481 27.14 -8.16 -3.60
CA VAL A 481 28.09 -7.98 -2.50
C VAL A 481 28.00 -9.23 -1.63
N PRO A 482 29.03 -10.11 -1.58
CA PRO A 482 28.91 -11.43 -0.95
C PRO A 482 28.77 -11.37 0.58
N ASP A 483 28.95 -10.19 1.17
CA ASP A 483 28.81 -9.87 2.60
C ASP A 483 28.02 -8.54 2.81
N SER A 484 27.09 -8.26 1.87
CA SER A 484 25.96 -7.30 1.88
C SER A 484 25.90 -6.27 3.00
N ASP A 485 25.78 -5.00 2.62
CA ASP A 485 25.85 -3.84 3.51
C ASP A 485 25.28 -4.11 4.93
N PRO A 486 26.16 -4.25 5.95
CA PRO A 486 25.72 -4.53 7.30
C PRO A 486 24.94 -3.34 7.90
N SER A 487 24.96 -2.17 7.25
CA SER A 487 24.14 -1.03 7.67
C SER A 487 22.65 -1.38 7.66
N LEU A 488 22.17 -2.10 6.64
CA LEU A 488 20.75 -2.46 6.45
C LEU A 488 20.35 -3.76 7.15
N ARG A 489 20.99 -4.06 8.28
CA ARG A 489 20.67 -5.21 9.12
C ARG A 489 19.99 -4.79 10.41
N THR A 490 19.08 -5.64 10.86
CA THR A 490 18.33 -5.53 12.10
C THR A 490 18.70 -6.66 13.04
N ASP A 491 18.38 -6.49 14.33
CA ASP A 491 18.41 -7.58 15.29
C ASP A 491 17.09 -8.37 15.32
N PHE A 492 16.03 -7.86 14.67
CA PHE A 492 14.72 -8.51 14.54
C PHE A 492 14.47 -9.03 13.13
N PHE A 493 13.58 -10.01 12.98
CA PHE A 493 13.14 -10.49 11.67
C PHE A 493 12.24 -9.48 10.98
N LEU A 494 12.37 -9.38 9.66
CA LEU A 494 11.59 -8.51 8.78
C LEU A 494 10.53 -9.32 8.03
N PHE A 495 9.33 -8.74 7.89
CA PHE A 495 8.14 -9.43 7.36
C PHE A 495 7.28 -8.52 6.49
N GLY A 496 7.85 -7.49 5.87
CA GLY A 496 7.10 -6.54 5.04
C GLY A 496 8.00 -5.83 4.06
N SER A 497 7.40 -4.92 3.29
CA SER A 497 8.13 -4.05 2.37
C SER A 497 8.58 -2.79 3.12
N PRO A 498 9.81 -2.29 2.89
CA PRO A 498 10.25 -1.03 3.47
C PRO A 498 9.50 0.15 2.87
N LEU A 499 9.29 1.20 3.66
CA LEU A 499 8.93 2.54 3.20
C LEU A 499 10.22 3.28 2.81
N VAL A 500 10.24 4.04 1.71
CA VAL A 500 11.37 4.91 1.33
C VAL A 500 10.84 6.29 0.92
N ASP A 501 11.17 7.31 1.70
CA ASP A 501 10.76 8.70 1.47
C ASP A 501 11.65 9.68 2.26
N ASP A 502 11.53 10.98 2.02
CA ASP A 502 12.10 12.05 2.87
C ASP A 502 11.23 12.23 4.11
N LEU A 503 11.49 11.43 5.14
CA LEU A 503 10.66 11.35 6.34
C LEU A 503 10.98 12.45 7.34
N ASP A 504 12.17 13.03 7.33
CA ASP A 504 12.54 14.16 8.20
C ASP A 504 12.87 15.47 7.47
N ASN A 505 12.50 15.56 6.18
CA ASN A 505 12.53 16.76 5.35
C ASN A 505 13.92 17.41 5.28
N ASP A 506 14.97 16.61 5.36
CA ASP A 506 16.34 17.07 5.28
C ASP A 506 16.90 17.03 3.83
N GLY A 507 16.10 16.50 2.90
CA GLY A 507 16.41 16.36 1.49
C GLY A 507 17.15 15.07 1.13
N LEU A 508 17.34 14.17 2.09
CA LEU A 508 17.82 12.81 1.88
C LEU A 508 16.66 11.81 2.02
N LEU A 509 16.86 10.61 1.49
CA LEU A 509 15.87 9.53 1.66
C LEU A 509 16.09 8.81 2.99
N GLU A 510 15.02 8.61 3.74
CA GLU A 510 14.97 7.63 4.81
C GLU A 510 14.37 6.31 4.31
N MET A 511 14.70 5.24 5.02
CA MET A 511 14.04 3.95 4.87
C MET A 511 13.50 3.48 6.21
N ALA A 512 12.23 3.08 6.25
CA ALA A 512 11.60 2.56 7.45
C ALA A 512 11.03 1.15 7.24
N ILE A 513 11.27 0.23 8.18
CA ILE A 513 10.63 -1.10 8.15
C ILE A 513 10.36 -1.63 9.56
N GLY A 514 9.21 -2.30 9.71
CA GLY A 514 8.82 -2.98 10.93
C GLY A 514 9.39 -4.40 11.02
N GLY A 515 9.69 -4.85 12.24
CA GLY A 515 10.10 -6.23 12.49
C GLY A 515 9.75 -6.71 13.89
N GLY A 516 10.13 -7.96 14.19
CA GLY A 516 9.93 -8.52 15.53
C GLY A 516 10.85 -9.67 15.93
N ASN A 517 10.91 -9.91 17.24
CA ASN A 517 11.71 -10.98 17.82
C ASN A 517 10.91 -12.28 18.01
N GLU A 518 11.03 -13.21 17.06
CA GLU A 518 10.36 -14.52 17.13
C GLU A 518 10.99 -15.52 18.12
N GLY A 519 12.16 -15.23 18.72
CA GLY A 519 12.93 -16.19 19.52
C GLY A 519 12.79 -16.09 21.05
N GLY A 520 12.18 -15.03 21.57
CA GLY A 520 12.31 -14.64 22.99
C GLY A 520 11.08 -14.82 23.90
N GLY A 521 9.94 -15.27 23.38
CA GLY A 521 8.69 -15.41 24.14
C GLY A 521 8.00 -14.09 24.53
N SER A 522 8.56 -12.94 24.17
CA SER A 522 7.98 -11.61 24.42
C SER A 522 7.21 -11.02 23.23
N GLY A 523 7.44 -11.50 22.00
CA GLY A 523 6.74 -11.04 20.80
C GLY A 523 6.90 -9.55 20.51
N LEU A 524 7.98 -8.91 20.97
CA LEU A 524 8.19 -7.46 20.86
C LEU A 524 8.38 -7.04 19.39
N GLY A 525 7.66 -5.99 18.99
CA GLY A 525 7.84 -5.28 17.72
C GLY A 525 8.79 -4.08 17.81
N ALA A 526 9.40 -3.73 16.70
CA ALA A 526 10.17 -2.49 16.55
C ALA A 526 10.06 -1.95 15.13
N LEU A 527 10.14 -0.63 14.99
CA LEU A 527 10.36 0.06 13.73
C LEU A 527 11.84 0.47 13.63
N TYR A 528 12.47 0.19 12.51
CA TYR A 528 13.84 0.58 12.21
C TYR A 528 13.81 1.66 11.13
N ILE A 529 14.56 2.74 11.34
CA ILE A 529 14.63 3.89 10.45
C ILE A 529 16.09 4.15 10.15
N TRP A 530 16.44 4.08 8.87
CA TRP A 530 17.75 4.43 8.34
C TRP A 530 17.64 5.73 7.59
N GLU A 531 18.71 6.47 7.60
CA GLU A 531 18.92 7.52 6.62
C GLU A 531 19.86 7.00 5.53
N LEU A 532 19.57 7.36 4.30
CA LEU A 532 20.29 6.97 3.10
C LEU A 532 21.04 8.17 2.52
N THR A 533 21.86 7.91 1.51
CA THR A 533 22.61 8.97 0.81
C THR A 533 21.90 9.52 -0.41
N GLY A 534 20.83 8.85 -0.85
CA GLY A 534 20.02 9.29 -1.98
C GLY A 534 19.37 10.62 -1.68
N SER A 535 19.39 11.51 -2.67
CA SER A 535 18.64 12.75 -2.59
C SER A 535 17.16 12.41 -2.68
N ALA A 536 16.36 13.00 -1.81
CA ALA A 536 14.93 13.11 -2.04
C ALA A 536 14.68 14.17 -3.11
N ASP A 537 14.95 13.83 -4.37
CA ASP A 537 14.26 14.54 -5.45
C ASP A 537 12.82 13.99 -5.49
N SER A 538 11.83 14.87 -5.60
CA SER A 538 10.42 14.45 -5.63
C SER A 538 10.10 13.58 -6.84
N GLU A 539 11.03 13.40 -7.77
CA GLU A 539 10.87 12.58 -8.96
C GLU A 539 11.01 11.07 -8.68
N ARG A 540 11.47 10.64 -7.48
CA ARG A 540 11.82 9.23 -7.20
C ARG A 540 11.63 8.64 -5.78
N PRO A 541 10.76 9.13 -4.87
CA PRO A 541 10.48 8.41 -3.63
C PRO A 541 9.48 7.25 -3.85
N TRP A 542 9.45 6.26 -2.95
CA TRP A 542 8.49 5.13 -2.99
C TRP A 542 7.71 5.10 -1.66
N PRO A 543 6.70 5.97 -1.50
CA PRO A 543 6.27 6.51 -0.21
C PRO A 543 5.32 5.59 0.57
N MET A 544 5.13 4.33 0.15
CA MET A 544 4.69 3.20 0.98
C MET A 544 4.59 1.91 0.16
N PHE A 545 4.20 0.81 0.80
CA PHE A 545 3.84 -0.42 0.10
C PHE A 545 2.83 -0.16 -1.03
N HIS A 546 3.16 -0.65 -2.22
CA HIS A 546 2.38 -0.38 -3.44
C HIS A 546 2.30 1.10 -3.83
N HIS A 547 3.36 1.83 -3.53
CA HIS A 547 3.62 3.23 -3.88
C HIS A 547 2.69 4.25 -3.23
N ASN A 548 1.37 4.11 -3.31
CA ASN A 548 0.41 5.13 -2.87
C ASN A 548 -0.86 4.53 -2.26
N ALA A 549 -1.77 5.39 -1.78
CA ALA A 549 -3.05 5.00 -1.20
C ALA A 549 -3.97 4.24 -2.18
N GLY A 550 -3.86 4.52 -3.48
CA GLY A 550 -4.54 3.78 -4.56
C GLY A 550 -3.86 2.44 -4.90
N ARG A 551 -2.63 2.22 -4.42
CA ARG A 551 -1.89 0.95 -4.42
C ARG A 551 -1.51 0.44 -5.81
N THR A 552 -1.27 1.40 -6.69
CA THR A 552 -0.85 1.17 -8.07
C THR A 552 0.46 0.40 -8.17
N GLY A 553 1.38 0.53 -7.22
CA GLY A 553 2.71 -0.09 -7.33
C GLY A 553 3.59 0.52 -8.43
N GLN A 554 3.14 1.59 -9.10
CA GLN A 554 3.85 2.34 -10.13
C GLN A 554 4.64 3.49 -9.53
N SER A 555 5.95 3.56 -9.85
CA SER A 555 6.83 4.67 -9.49
C SER A 555 7.73 5.06 -10.68
N PRO A 556 7.86 6.36 -11.02
CA PRO A 556 7.07 7.46 -10.47
C PRO A 556 5.65 7.52 -11.07
N ARG A 557 4.69 8.06 -10.32
CA ARG A 557 3.38 8.49 -10.80
C ARG A 557 3.50 9.90 -11.41
N PRO A 558 3.09 10.12 -12.67
CA PRO A 558 3.18 11.45 -13.28
C PRO A 558 2.44 12.53 -12.48
N PRO A 559 2.95 13.78 -12.43
CA PRO A 559 2.28 14.88 -11.73
C PRO A 559 0.84 15.11 -12.25
N GLU A 560 -0.08 15.43 -11.34
CA GLU A 560 -1.52 15.56 -11.63
C GLU A 560 -2.14 16.70 -10.83
N LEU A 561 -2.77 17.66 -11.51
CA LEU A 561 -3.43 18.81 -10.87
C LEU A 561 -4.82 18.41 -10.34
N SER A 562 -5.05 18.62 -9.04
CA SER A 562 -6.38 18.67 -8.43
C SER A 562 -6.71 20.08 -7.92
N PHE A 563 -7.92 20.55 -8.28
CA PHE A 563 -8.48 21.81 -7.83
C PHE A 563 -10.02 21.78 -7.94
N PRO A 564 -10.78 22.33 -6.98
CA PRO A 564 -12.24 22.15 -6.94
C PRO A 564 -12.97 22.80 -8.12
N ALA A 565 -13.95 22.11 -8.68
CA ALA A 565 -14.78 22.61 -9.77
C ALA A 565 -15.74 23.75 -9.35
N GLU A 566 -16.08 23.85 -8.05
CA GLU A 566 -16.97 24.88 -7.52
C GLU A 566 -16.43 25.49 -6.22
N ILE A 567 -16.53 26.81 -6.10
CA ILE A 567 -16.09 27.56 -4.93
C ILE A 567 -17.25 28.40 -4.41
N ARG A 568 -17.73 28.09 -3.21
CA ARG A 568 -18.79 28.83 -2.50
C ARG A 568 -18.24 29.60 -1.31
N LEU A 569 -18.63 30.87 -1.22
CA LEU A 569 -18.33 31.73 -0.08
C LEU A 569 -19.62 32.28 0.53
N TYR A 570 -19.58 32.58 1.83
CA TYR A 570 -20.74 33.10 2.57
C TYR A 570 -20.34 34.36 3.33
N HIS A 571 -20.94 35.49 2.95
CA HIS A 571 -20.68 36.78 3.57
C HIS A 571 -21.88 37.25 4.38
N THR A 572 -21.63 37.72 5.61
CA THR A 572 -22.69 38.33 6.42
C THR A 572 -22.99 39.74 5.92
N HIS A 573 -24.23 40.01 5.50
CA HIS A 573 -24.55 41.31 4.89
C HIS A 573 -24.27 42.48 5.85
N GLY A 574 -23.31 43.33 5.47
CA GLY A 574 -22.88 44.50 6.25
C GLY A 574 -21.82 44.21 7.31
N SER A 575 -21.20 43.02 7.34
CA SER A 575 -20.11 42.70 8.26
C SER A 575 -18.73 43.18 7.81
N GLY A 576 -18.58 43.61 6.56
CA GLY A 576 -17.31 44.09 6.00
C GLY A 576 -17.39 44.35 4.50
N ASP A 577 -16.23 44.65 3.91
CA ASP A 577 -16.08 44.94 2.47
C ASP A 577 -15.46 43.78 1.67
N THR A 578 -14.98 42.74 2.36
CA THR A 578 -14.35 41.55 1.77
C THR A 578 -14.81 40.28 2.46
N GLU A 579 -14.70 39.17 1.74
CA GLU A 579 -14.84 37.80 2.23
C GLU A 579 -13.72 36.98 1.59
N SER A 580 -13.04 36.11 2.33
CA SER A 580 -11.99 35.26 1.78
C SER A 580 -12.23 33.79 2.05
N THR A 581 -11.66 32.94 1.20
CA THR A 581 -11.61 31.50 1.42
C THR A 581 -10.30 30.97 0.87
N THR A 582 -9.71 29.98 1.54
CA THR A 582 -8.49 29.33 1.06
C THR A 582 -8.87 28.07 0.28
N ARG A 583 -8.19 27.82 -0.84
CA ARG A 583 -8.21 26.56 -1.56
C ARG A 583 -6.81 26.07 -1.81
N ALA A 584 -6.64 24.76 -1.90
CA ALA A 584 -5.37 24.13 -2.17
C ALA A 584 -5.27 23.79 -3.66
N ILE A 585 -4.16 24.18 -4.29
CA ILE A 585 -3.67 23.55 -5.52
C ILE A 585 -2.95 22.29 -5.07
N GLN A 586 -3.42 21.12 -5.49
CA GLN A 586 -2.86 19.84 -5.06
C GLN A 586 -2.21 19.13 -6.26
N ASN A 587 -1.01 18.58 -6.05
CA ASN A 587 -0.41 17.58 -6.91
C ASN A 587 -0.78 16.20 -6.38
N LYS A 588 -1.49 15.40 -7.18
CA LYS A 588 -1.90 14.03 -6.83
C LYS A 588 -0.92 12.96 -7.36
N GLY A 589 0.14 13.37 -8.03
CA GLY A 589 1.23 12.51 -8.49
C GLY A 589 2.56 12.87 -7.82
N ASP A 590 3.63 12.24 -8.28
CA ASP A 590 4.98 12.52 -7.78
C ASP A 590 5.55 13.77 -8.47
N GLY A 591 6.77 14.18 -8.13
CA GLY A 591 7.47 15.30 -8.76
C GLY A 591 6.91 16.67 -8.37
N SER A 592 6.98 17.63 -9.30
CA SER A 592 6.42 18.97 -9.10
C SER A 592 5.92 19.56 -10.41
N PHE A 593 5.00 20.53 -10.33
CA PHE A 593 4.59 21.31 -11.49
C PHE A 593 4.50 22.80 -11.19
N THR A 594 4.67 23.60 -12.23
CA THR A 594 4.40 25.05 -12.20
C THR A 594 2.91 25.30 -12.38
N TRP A 595 2.32 26.29 -11.73
CA TRP A 595 0.90 26.60 -11.88
C TRP A 595 0.61 28.11 -11.91
N ASP A 596 -0.50 28.49 -12.55
CA ASP A 596 -1.04 29.85 -12.58
C ASP A 596 -2.58 29.90 -12.62
N ILE A 597 -3.16 30.93 -12.02
CA ILE A 597 -4.61 31.19 -12.00
C ILE A 597 -4.95 32.35 -12.95
N GLN A 598 -5.92 32.10 -13.83
CA GLN A 598 -6.46 33.08 -14.77
C GLN A 598 -7.96 33.26 -14.56
N HIS A 599 -8.43 34.51 -14.46
CA HIS A 599 -9.87 34.81 -14.39
C HIS A 599 -10.20 36.22 -14.89
N ALA A 600 -11.48 36.45 -15.21
CA ALA A 600 -12.02 37.78 -15.56
C ALA A 600 -12.93 38.37 -14.46
N ILE A 601 -13.02 37.72 -13.30
CA ILE A 601 -13.87 38.13 -12.17
C ILE A 601 -13.35 39.43 -11.56
N ALA A 602 -14.05 40.56 -11.77
CA ALA A 602 -13.57 41.90 -11.41
C ALA A 602 -13.45 42.17 -9.89
N ARG A 603 -14.01 41.30 -9.05
CA ARG A 603 -14.06 41.46 -7.58
C ARG A 603 -13.24 40.43 -6.83
N LEU A 604 -12.60 39.51 -7.55
CA LEU A 604 -11.79 38.43 -7.01
C LEU A 604 -10.31 38.80 -7.11
N GLU A 605 -9.55 38.47 -6.08
CA GLU A 605 -8.09 38.46 -6.08
C GLU A 605 -7.63 37.09 -5.58
N ALA A 606 -6.70 36.44 -6.31
CA ALA A 606 -6.11 35.15 -5.94
C ALA A 606 -4.66 35.35 -5.49
N ILE A 607 -4.32 34.89 -4.28
CA ILE A 607 -3.04 35.17 -3.62
C ILE A 607 -2.46 33.86 -3.04
N PRO A 608 -1.32 33.36 -3.54
CA PRO A 608 -0.66 33.77 -4.78
C PRO A 608 -1.51 33.39 -6.02
N SER A 609 -1.23 34.01 -7.16
CA SER A 609 -1.87 33.69 -8.45
C SER A 609 -1.05 32.71 -9.31
N GLY A 610 0.06 32.19 -8.79
CA GLY A 610 0.88 31.18 -9.45
C GLY A 610 2.09 30.79 -8.59
N GLY A 611 2.72 29.67 -8.91
CA GLY A 611 3.83 29.10 -8.14
C GLY A 611 4.36 27.79 -8.69
N VAL A 612 5.10 27.08 -7.85
CA VAL A 612 5.49 25.67 -8.05
C VAL A 612 4.90 24.90 -6.89
N VAL A 613 4.36 23.71 -7.15
CA VAL A 613 3.81 22.82 -6.13
C VAL A 613 4.44 21.45 -6.27
N VAL A 614 4.88 20.89 -5.13
CA VAL A 614 5.37 19.50 -5.02
C VAL A 614 4.21 18.64 -4.53
N ASP A 615 3.60 19.02 -3.42
CA ASP A 615 2.40 18.38 -2.85
C ASP A 615 1.22 19.36 -2.88
N THR A 616 1.21 20.34 -1.99
CA THR A 616 0.09 21.29 -1.87
C THR A 616 0.55 22.75 -1.83
N SER A 617 -0.19 23.64 -2.50
CA SER A 617 0.03 25.08 -2.47
C SER A 617 -1.27 25.82 -2.13
N PRO A 618 -1.36 26.52 -0.98
CA PRO A 618 -2.57 27.25 -0.61
C PRO A 618 -2.72 28.53 -1.43
N VAL A 619 -3.95 28.82 -1.82
CA VAL A 619 -4.38 30.03 -2.51
C VAL A 619 -5.53 30.67 -1.75
N GLU A 620 -5.33 31.88 -1.28
CA GLU A 620 -6.39 32.72 -0.73
C GLU A 620 -7.15 33.41 -1.87
N LEU A 621 -8.47 33.23 -1.88
CA LEU A 621 -9.40 33.88 -2.79
C LEU A 621 -10.15 34.97 -2.04
N GLU A 622 -9.74 36.23 -2.22
CA GLU A 622 -10.38 37.40 -1.60
C GLU A 622 -11.42 38.01 -2.55
N ILE A 623 -12.65 38.18 -2.08
CA ILE A 623 -13.77 38.71 -2.85
C ILE A 623 -14.27 40.02 -2.23
N ARG A 624 -14.30 41.10 -3.01
CA ARG A 624 -14.89 42.38 -2.60
C ARG A 624 -16.42 42.34 -2.63
N THR A 625 -17.03 42.48 -1.46
CA THR A 625 -18.48 42.36 -1.24
C THR A 625 -19.22 43.69 -1.33
N THR A 626 -18.50 44.83 -1.36
CA THR A 626 -19.09 46.17 -1.39
C THR A 626 -20.09 46.34 -2.55
N GLY A 627 -21.32 46.73 -2.21
CA GLY A 627 -22.39 46.99 -3.18
C GLY A 627 -23.17 45.77 -3.65
N LEU A 628 -22.92 44.57 -3.08
CA LEU A 628 -23.75 43.39 -3.29
C LEU A 628 -24.98 43.45 -2.38
N VAL A 629 -26.14 43.07 -2.93
CA VAL A 629 -27.40 42.92 -2.18
C VAL A 629 -27.50 41.51 -1.59
N THR A 630 -28.41 41.29 -0.65
CA THR A 630 -28.60 39.96 -0.06
C THR A 630 -29.09 38.94 -1.11
N GLY A 631 -28.54 37.73 -1.09
CA GLY A 631 -28.84 36.63 -2.01
C GLY A 631 -27.57 35.97 -2.59
N TRP A 632 -27.77 35.01 -3.48
CA TRP A 632 -26.70 34.35 -4.24
C TRP A 632 -26.24 35.20 -5.43
N HIS A 633 -24.93 35.27 -5.63
CA HIS A 633 -24.26 35.91 -6.75
C HIS A 633 -23.34 34.90 -7.43
N SER A 634 -23.52 34.68 -8.73
CA SER A 634 -22.54 33.97 -9.57
C SER A 634 -21.54 35.00 -10.09
N LEU A 635 -20.26 34.82 -9.75
CA LEU A 635 -19.23 35.83 -10.00
C LEU A 635 -18.46 35.58 -11.30
N GLY A 636 -18.43 34.33 -11.78
CA GLY A 636 -17.75 33.89 -12.98
C GLY A 636 -16.87 32.67 -12.72
N ALA A 637 -16.08 32.30 -13.72
CA ALA A 637 -15.14 31.19 -13.63
C ALA A 637 -13.69 31.68 -13.51
N MET A 638 -12.87 30.88 -12.84
CA MET A 638 -11.41 30.96 -12.84
C MET A 638 -10.84 29.66 -13.41
N THR A 639 -9.64 29.72 -13.98
CA THR A 639 -8.95 28.58 -14.56
C THR A 639 -7.57 28.45 -13.91
N VAL A 640 -7.23 27.25 -13.45
CA VAL A 640 -5.89 26.88 -13.00
C VAL A 640 -5.19 26.15 -14.13
N SER A 641 -4.07 26.68 -14.57
CA SER A 641 -3.15 26.04 -15.52
C SER A 641 -1.96 25.49 -14.74
N ALA A 642 -1.54 24.27 -15.04
CA ALA A 642 -0.44 23.57 -14.41
C ALA A 642 0.40 22.88 -15.48
N LEU A 643 1.72 23.05 -15.41
CA LEU A 643 2.67 22.70 -16.46
C LEU A 643 3.93 22.04 -15.91
N VAL A 644 4.38 20.98 -16.59
CA VAL A 644 5.70 20.36 -16.47
C VAL A 644 6.38 20.48 -17.83
N ASP A 645 7.58 21.07 -17.87
CA ASP A 645 8.32 21.36 -19.12
C ASP A 645 7.48 22.04 -20.23
N GLY A 646 6.51 22.85 -19.81
CA GLY A 646 5.61 23.58 -20.71
C GLY A 646 4.48 22.74 -21.32
N GLN A 647 4.29 21.48 -20.89
CA GLN A 647 3.12 20.66 -21.21
C GLN A 647 2.17 20.61 -20.02
N HIS A 648 0.86 20.56 -20.29
CA HIS A 648 -0.14 20.40 -19.23
C HIS A 648 -0.02 19.03 -18.57
N VAL A 649 -0.07 19.05 -17.24
CA VAL A 649 -0.26 17.84 -16.43
C VAL A 649 -1.71 17.33 -16.53
N ARG A 650 -1.96 16.09 -16.10
CA ARG A 650 -3.32 15.55 -15.98
C ARG A 650 -4.14 16.45 -15.05
N GLY A 651 -5.44 16.62 -15.33
CA GLY A 651 -6.30 17.55 -14.60
C GLY A 651 -6.13 19.04 -14.97
N SER A 652 -5.19 19.39 -15.85
CA SER A 652 -4.94 20.77 -16.27
C SER A 652 -5.32 21.05 -17.73
N PRO A 653 -5.92 22.22 -18.05
CA PRO A 653 -6.36 23.27 -17.13
C PRO A 653 -7.68 22.95 -16.41
N ALA A 654 -7.73 23.17 -15.09
CA ALA A 654 -8.93 23.00 -14.27
C ALA A 654 -9.75 24.30 -14.23
N THR A 655 -11.08 24.22 -14.33
CA THR A 655 -11.95 25.40 -14.29
C THR A 655 -12.89 25.35 -13.08
N SER A 656 -12.89 26.42 -12.28
CA SER A 656 -13.72 26.55 -11.08
C SER A 656 -14.75 27.65 -11.23
N GLN A 657 -16.02 27.34 -10.94
CA GLN A 657 -17.09 28.31 -10.90
C GLN A 657 -17.21 28.93 -9.50
N VAL A 658 -17.21 30.26 -9.42
CA VAL A 658 -17.21 31.00 -8.14
C VAL A 658 -18.58 31.58 -7.81
N TYR A 659 -19.07 31.28 -6.62
CA TYR A 659 -20.35 31.75 -6.06
C TYR A 659 -20.14 32.44 -4.70
N LEU A 660 -20.90 33.51 -4.47
CA LEU A 660 -20.94 34.21 -3.19
C LEU A 660 -22.39 34.40 -2.73
N TYR A 661 -22.72 33.92 -1.54
CA TYR A 661 -23.94 34.29 -0.85
C TYR A 661 -23.71 35.50 0.06
N VAL A 662 -24.57 36.50 -0.02
CA VAL A 662 -24.56 37.66 0.89
C VAL A 662 -25.84 37.64 1.71
N GLY A 663 -25.78 37.60 3.04
CA GLY A 663 -27.00 37.55 3.85
C GLY A 663 -26.76 37.13 5.29
N ASP A 664 -27.73 36.44 5.89
CA ASP A 664 -27.54 35.72 7.14
C ASP A 664 -27.14 34.28 6.79
N PRO A 665 -25.88 33.85 7.00
CA PRO A 665 -25.41 32.53 6.59
C PRO A 665 -26.17 31.39 7.29
N THR A 666 -26.69 31.64 8.49
CA THR A 666 -27.45 30.65 9.26
C THR A 666 -28.79 30.28 8.62
N ARG A 667 -29.26 31.06 7.64
CA ARG A 667 -30.48 30.79 6.87
C ARG A 667 -30.26 29.96 5.61
N VAL A 668 -29.01 29.70 5.25
CA VAL A 668 -28.67 28.85 4.08
C VAL A 668 -28.54 27.38 4.49
N TYR A 669 -28.19 27.13 5.76
CA TYR A 669 -28.23 25.81 6.39
C TYR A 669 -29.62 25.52 6.99
N LEU A 670 -30.59 25.18 6.16
CA LEU A 670 -31.71 24.34 6.61
C LEU A 670 -31.66 23.06 5.77
N PRO A 671 -31.52 21.87 6.38
CA PRO A 671 -31.67 20.63 5.64
C PRO A 671 -33.08 20.62 5.06
N VAL A 672 -33.19 20.32 3.77
CA VAL A 672 -34.45 20.16 3.07
C VAL A 672 -35.17 18.96 3.68
N CYS A 673 -36.03 19.19 4.66
CA CYS A 673 -37.08 18.23 5.01
C CYS A 673 -38.03 18.16 3.81
N TYR A 674 -37.94 17.08 3.03
CA TYR A 674 -38.99 16.70 2.10
C TYR A 674 -40.29 16.45 2.90
N GLU A 675 -41.22 17.40 2.89
CA GLU A 675 -42.62 17.08 3.14
C GLU A 675 -43.23 16.57 1.85
N SER A 676 -43.56 15.28 1.84
CA SER A 676 -44.43 14.65 0.85
C SER A 676 -45.87 15.17 1.03
N GLU A 677 -46.48 15.68 -0.05
CA GLU A 677 -47.94 15.64 -0.25
C GLU A 677 -48.29 14.67 -1.38
#